data_AF-A0A960WXM6-F1
#
_entry.id   AF-A0A960WXM6-F1
#
_cell.length_a   1.000
_cell.length_b   1.000
_cell.length_c   1.000
_cell.angle_alpha   90.00
_cell.angle_beta   90.00
_cell.angle_gamma   90.00
#
_symmetry.space_group_name_H-M   'P 1'
#
loop_
_entity.id
_entity.type
_entity.pdbx_description
1 polymer ?
#
loop_
_entity_poly.entity_id
_entity_poly.type
_entity_poly.pdbx_seq_one_letter_code
_entity_poly.pdbx_strand_id
1 'polypeptide(L)'
;MMATVSGLFHRISAPRAFAAWLGLFFFADAFRSVAADALTTRTDRVGKLLNEWFADGSAAGLAALQYENRDHSHSPLPVGLYPQLKIYQATEEEKAKKKDVALMDSLRDMPTIGNCSMAAGVTDGGSLPRHYELLPQGNLFLARQYLGNQLYVYPEHFDHDPGFNGVGGYGDLFVVNTPALLISQGSSFSDMPFVKALLSTAAAFPVDTQRLLISKRLLIPTLQSIFRHANRQVKTEEDYFTGTAHPPVFEGSQIDEEKMISAAHAMLPAAIPPVALLRVLEESTWESGKHYFEADNATPYKISDSPVSIGRIFRGNTDTYDMIVSAEKSVEVSGKPIQLRWHLLQGDPRTVRMELGKGGSIAKIRVRWSPPSRTAPGLQSHRIDIGVFASNGINVSAPAIISFFMLPNEVHFYDDKGRVSEIYYQAHNPDLGLPSTDTDPRWVDAFLAFALKAEPISSSLVEQLIGTKGRDAMQGAWEKLNPLLQKLKQLEAAPNAKDEAAKARAAFEKELATALSEPIPAGKQPLPRKSAIQAVFSALADTTDLYPQFQDQLNALVLRSPTPDAAGDLRRQMDRLKKIGVLIETAQGKVQVAKSPDMRTPADRYYLRGLNLTLLSHALFPTALTRSPEPAFVDPRLTIPKAWRDVFLYDKESGERKGWLRYMDGKTAWFNNLGQLLPDGPASSETAQTVHYEKSAETGLSFAR
;
A
#
# COMPACT_ATOMS: atom_id res chain seq x y z
N MET A 1 41.45 -26.06 -50.42
CA MET A 1 42.05 -27.28 -51.01
C MET A 1 40.94 -28.08 -51.66
N MET A 2 41.14 -28.39 -52.95
CA MET A 2 40.46 -29.29 -53.90
C MET A 2 39.38 -30.25 -53.34
N ALA A 3 38.15 -30.32 -53.86
CA ALA A 3 37.65 -30.73 -55.18
C ALA A 3 37.48 -32.26 -55.39
N THR A 4 36.23 -32.62 -55.72
CA THR A 4 35.73 -33.70 -56.63
C THR A 4 35.86 -35.19 -56.31
N VAL A 5 34.78 -35.94 -56.64
CA VAL A 5 34.66 -37.25 -57.39
C VAL A 5 33.32 -37.90 -56.95
N SER A 6 32.22 -38.02 -57.72
CA SER A 6 31.89 -38.73 -58.99
C SER A 6 31.69 -40.26 -58.88
N GLY A 7 30.51 -40.74 -59.31
CA GLY A 7 30.23 -42.09 -59.87
C GLY A 7 29.22 -42.93 -59.08
N LEU A 8 28.36 -43.79 -59.64
CA LEU A 8 28.01 -44.15 -61.03
C LEU A 8 26.75 -45.06 -61.00
N PHE A 9 26.01 -45.12 -62.10
CA PHE A 9 24.77 -45.86 -62.42
C PHE A 9 24.86 -47.40 -62.42
N HIS A 10 23.70 -48.10 -62.25
CA HIS A 10 23.15 -49.20 -63.09
C HIS A 10 21.66 -49.47 -62.67
N ARG A 11 20.58 -49.32 -63.47
CA ARG A 11 20.03 -50.15 -64.61
C ARG A 11 19.71 -51.61 -64.17
N ILE A 12 18.54 -52.28 -64.37
CA ILE A 12 17.52 -52.33 -65.44
C ILE A 12 16.30 -53.24 -65.02
N SER A 13 15.12 -52.98 -65.62
CA SER A 13 13.94 -53.84 -65.99
C SER A 13 12.97 -54.53 -65.00
N ALA A 14 11.67 -54.26 -65.25
CA ALA A 14 10.46 -55.03 -64.91
C ALA A 14 10.22 -56.24 -65.88
N PRO A 15 9.25 -57.17 -65.68
CA PRO A 15 7.81 -56.90 -65.98
C PRO A 15 6.72 -57.70 -65.20
N ARG A 16 5.47 -57.19 -65.27
CA ARG A 16 4.10 -57.79 -65.38
C ARG A 16 3.91 -59.30 -65.02
N ALA A 17 2.80 -59.82 -64.47
CA ALA A 17 1.48 -59.39 -63.98
C ALA A 17 0.75 -60.66 -63.45
N PHE A 18 -0.13 -60.62 -62.43
CA PHE A 18 -1.40 -61.39 -62.40
C PHE A 18 -2.28 -61.12 -61.15
N ALA A 19 -3.57 -60.86 -61.42
CA ALA A 19 -4.80 -61.10 -60.64
C ALA A 19 -4.83 -60.84 -59.10
N ALA A 20 -5.52 -59.80 -58.61
CA ALA A 20 -6.98 -59.65 -58.44
C ALA A 20 -7.54 -60.33 -57.17
N TRP A 21 -7.83 -59.51 -56.14
CA TRP A 21 -9.07 -59.51 -55.33
C TRP A 21 -8.92 -58.56 -54.12
N LEU A 22 -9.56 -57.40 -54.18
CA LEU A 22 -10.50 -56.84 -53.18
C LEU A 22 -10.69 -55.34 -53.49
N GLY A 23 -11.77 -55.06 -54.21
CA GLY A 23 -12.34 -53.72 -54.27
C GLY A 23 -13.23 -53.52 -53.05
N LEU A 24 -12.90 -52.52 -52.23
CA LEU A 24 -13.79 -51.72 -51.37
C LEU A 24 -12.88 -51.02 -50.36
N PHE A 25 -12.33 -49.84 -50.68
CA PHE A 25 -11.89 -48.79 -49.74
C PHE A 25 -11.22 -47.66 -50.55
N PHE A 26 -12.00 -46.93 -51.34
CA PHE A 26 -11.58 -45.62 -51.88
C PHE A 26 -12.81 -44.73 -51.96
N PHE A 27 -13.23 -44.20 -50.82
CA PHE A 27 -13.94 -42.92 -50.66
C PHE A 27 -14.14 -42.66 -49.14
N ALA A 28 -13.03 -42.48 -48.43
CA ALA A 28 -13.05 -41.98 -47.05
C ALA A 28 -11.67 -41.41 -46.68
N ASP A 29 -11.13 -40.49 -47.49
CA ASP A 29 -9.90 -39.78 -47.12
C ASP A 29 -10.01 -38.28 -47.44
N ALA A 30 -11.17 -37.72 -47.11
CA ALA A 30 -11.45 -36.29 -47.17
C ALA A 30 -12.25 -35.84 -45.94
N PHE A 31 -11.95 -36.38 -44.75
CA PHE A 31 -12.31 -35.79 -43.46
C PHE A 31 -11.30 -36.27 -42.40
N ARG A 32 -10.02 -35.97 -42.58
CA ARG A 32 -9.17 -35.74 -41.41
C ARG A 32 -9.63 -34.40 -40.84
N SER A 33 -10.51 -34.44 -39.84
CA SER A 33 -10.69 -33.29 -38.97
C SER A 33 -9.29 -32.89 -38.47
N VAL A 34 -8.86 -31.68 -38.77
CA VAL A 34 -7.77 -31.05 -38.03
C VAL A 34 -8.25 -31.09 -36.59
N ALA A 35 -7.67 -31.97 -35.77
CA ALA A 35 -7.89 -31.89 -34.33
C ALA A 35 -7.39 -30.50 -33.93
N ALA A 36 -8.32 -29.61 -33.60
CA ALA A 36 -7.96 -28.28 -33.12
C ALA A 36 -7.06 -28.50 -31.89
N ASP A 37 -5.85 -27.93 -31.90
CA ASP A 37 -4.96 -28.00 -30.76
C ASP A 37 -5.73 -27.57 -29.50
N ALA A 38 -5.65 -28.38 -28.44
CA ALA A 38 -6.32 -28.09 -27.18
C ALA A 38 -5.98 -26.67 -26.71
N LEU A 39 -6.95 -25.94 -26.15
CA LEU A 39 -6.74 -24.58 -25.65
C LEU A 39 -5.66 -24.56 -24.56
N THR A 40 -5.67 -25.56 -23.67
CA THR A 40 -4.71 -25.73 -22.58
C THR A 40 -4.44 -27.20 -22.28
N THR A 41 -3.26 -27.52 -21.74
CA THR A 41 -2.92 -28.87 -21.24
C THR A 41 -3.18 -29.03 -19.74
N ARG A 42 -3.74 -28.01 -19.07
CA ARG A 42 -4.17 -28.09 -17.67
C ARG A 42 -5.21 -29.19 -17.47
N THR A 43 -5.06 -29.95 -16.39
CA THR A 43 -5.94 -31.09 -16.04
C THR A 43 -6.92 -30.78 -14.91
N ASP A 44 -6.83 -29.58 -14.34
CA ASP A 44 -7.76 -29.10 -13.31
C ASP A 44 -9.13 -28.74 -13.90
N ARG A 45 -10.08 -28.39 -13.03
CA ARG A 45 -11.47 -28.10 -13.44
C ARG A 45 -11.54 -26.96 -14.46
N VAL A 46 -10.78 -25.89 -14.24
CA VAL A 46 -10.66 -24.75 -15.16
C VAL A 46 -10.15 -25.21 -16.53
N GLY A 47 -9.06 -25.98 -16.58
CA GLY A 47 -8.50 -26.48 -17.84
C GLY A 47 -9.48 -27.34 -18.64
N LYS A 48 -10.24 -28.21 -17.95
CA LYS A 48 -11.28 -29.04 -18.57
C LYS A 48 -12.40 -28.19 -19.18
N LEU A 49 -12.95 -27.24 -18.42
CA LEU A 49 -14.00 -26.35 -18.88
C LEU A 49 -13.57 -25.53 -20.11
N LEU A 50 -12.37 -24.97 -20.08
CA LEU A 50 -11.85 -24.19 -21.22
C LEU A 50 -11.71 -25.05 -22.48
N ASN A 51 -11.20 -26.27 -22.35
CA ASN A 51 -11.07 -27.18 -23.49
C ASN A 51 -12.45 -27.63 -24.02
N GLU A 52 -13.40 -27.94 -23.13
CA GLU A 52 -14.79 -28.25 -23.49
C GLU A 52 -15.42 -27.10 -24.28
N TRP A 53 -15.42 -25.88 -23.71
CA TRP A 53 -16.03 -24.71 -24.35
C TRP A 53 -15.35 -24.32 -25.66
N PHE A 54 -14.04 -24.51 -25.78
CA PHE A 54 -13.31 -24.25 -27.02
C PHE A 54 -13.62 -25.31 -28.09
N ALA A 55 -13.67 -26.59 -27.73
CA ALA A 55 -14.06 -27.66 -28.66
C ALA A 55 -15.49 -27.45 -29.19
N ASP A 56 -16.38 -26.94 -28.35
CA ASP A 56 -17.76 -26.60 -28.72
C ASP A 56 -17.88 -25.26 -29.49
N GLY A 57 -16.77 -24.54 -29.69
CA GLY A 57 -16.72 -23.25 -30.39
C GLY A 57 -17.34 -22.08 -29.63
N SER A 58 -17.65 -22.25 -28.34
CA SER A 58 -18.28 -21.24 -27.48
C SER A 58 -17.29 -20.33 -26.75
N ALA A 59 -16.02 -20.72 -26.66
CA ALA A 59 -14.92 -19.91 -26.14
C ALA A 59 -13.92 -19.50 -27.23
N ALA A 60 -13.34 -18.31 -27.11
CA ALA A 60 -12.47 -17.72 -28.12
C ALA A 60 -11.04 -18.28 -28.12
N GLY A 61 -10.55 -18.80 -27.00
CA GLY A 61 -9.18 -19.28 -26.86
C GLY A 61 -8.14 -18.16 -26.73
N LEU A 62 -6.86 -18.53 -26.88
CA LEU A 62 -5.71 -17.67 -26.55
C LEU A 62 -4.97 -17.10 -27.77
N ALA A 63 -5.34 -17.50 -28.98
CA ALA A 63 -4.59 -17.16 -30.21
C ALA A 63 -4.48 -15.64 -30.50
N ALA A 64 -5.38 -14.83 -29.93
CA ALA A 64 -5.38 -13.38 -30.06
C ALA A 64 -4.55 -12.66 -28.99
N LEU A 65 -3.98 -13.40 -28.02
CA LEU A 65 -3.28 -12.85 -26.86
C LEU A 65 -1.78 -13.09 -26.93
N GLN A 66 -1.04 -12.26 -26.20
CA GLN A 66 0.38 -12.38 -25.97
C GLN A 66 0.69 -12.47 -24.48
N TYR A 67 1.75 -13.20 -24.14
CA TYR A 67 2.39 -13.16 -22.84
C TYR A 67 3.81 -12.60 -22.92
N GLU A 68 4.18 -11.77 -21.95
CA GLU A 68 5.54 -11.26 -21.79
C GLU A 68 5.99 -11.41 -20.33
N ASN A 69 7.16 -12.02 -20.16
CA ASN A 69 7.88 -12.02 -18.90
C ASN A 69 9.03 -11.02 -18.98
N ARG A 70 9.15 -10.12 -17.98
CA ARG A 70 10.18 -9.08 -17.93
C ARG A 70 11.15 -9.24 -16.76
N ASP A 71 11.29 -10.46 -16.23
CA ASP A 71 12.23 -10.77 -15.13
C ASP A 71 13.25 -11.84 -15.50
N HIS A 72 13.53 -12.00 -16.81
CA HIS A 72 14.45 -13.01 -17.33
C HIS A 72 14.11 -14.42 -16.89
N SER A 73 12.80 -14.74 -16.85
CA SER A 73 12.25 -16.03 -16.43
C SER A 73 12.53 -16.37 -14.97
N HIS A 74 12.62 -15.36 -14.09
CA HIS A 74 12.70 -15.56 -12.66
C HIS A 74 11.35 -16.07 -12.08
N SER A 75 10.23 -15.52 -12.57
CA SER A 75 8.87 -16.02 -12.30
C SER A 75 8.16 -16.36 -13.63
N PRO A 76 8.52 -17.48 -14.28
CA PRO A 76 8.02 -17.77 -15.63
C PRO A 76 6.66 -18.45 -15.59
N LEU A 77 5.77 -18.02 -16.48
CA LEU A 77 4.59 -18.80 -16.84
C LEU A 77 5.04 -20.15 -17.44
N PRO A 78 4.47 -21.29 -17.00
CA PRO A 78 4.72 -22.58 -17.64
C PRO A 78 4.04 -22.63 -19.02
N VAL A 79 4.69 -22.09 -20.04
CA VAL A 79 4.11 -21.87 -21.38
C VAL A 79 3.60 -23.14 -22.05
N GLY A 80 4.14 -24.32 -21.71
CA GLY A 80 3.64 -25.61 -22.19
C GLY A 80 2.20 -25.93 -21.76
N LEU A 81 1.66 -25.20 -20.78
CA LEU A 81 0.25 -25.27 -20.40
C LEU A 81 -0.68 -24.48 -21.34
N TYR A 82 -0.14 -23.63 -22.21
CA TYR A 82 -0.88 -22.66 -23.01
C TYR A 82 -0.43 -22.68 -24.49
N PRO A 83 -0.68 -23.77 -25.24
CA PRO A 83 -0.12 -23.99 -26.58
C PRO A 83 -0.53 -22.94 -27.63
N GLN A 84 -1.70 -22.30 -27.49
CA GLN A 84 -2.16 -21.24 -28.39
C GLN A 84 -1.57 -19.85 -28.09
N LEU A 85 -0.99 -19.67 -26.90
CA LEU A 85 -0.56 -18.36 -26.42
C LEU A 85 0.74 -17.91 -27.10
N LYS A 86 0.73 -16.71 -27.67
CA LYS A 86 1.94 -16.14 -28.28
C LYS A 86 2.87 -15.62 -27.19
N ILE A 87 4.16 -15.91 -27.30
CA ILE A 87 5.17 -15.42 -26.35
C ILE A 87 5.89 -14.24 -26.99
N TYR A 88 5.95 -13.10 -26.30
CA TYR A 88 6.77 -11.97 -26.74
C TYR A 88 8.25 -12.35 -26.69
N GLN A 89 8.96 -12.11 -27.79
CA GLN A 89 10.40 -12.27 -27.84
C GLN A 89 11.02 -10.91 -28.13
N ALA A 90 11.74 -10.37 -27.14
CA ALA A 90 12.47 -9.13 -27.31
C ALA A 90 13.56 -9.30 -28.38
N THR A 91 13.69 -8.28 -29.24
CA THR A 91 14.76 -8.15 -30.22
C THR A 91 16.11 -7.97 -29.54
N GLU A 92 17.20 -8.27 -30.25
CA GLU A 92 18.55 -8.04 -29.74
C GLU A 92 18.83 -6.55 -29.42
N GLU A 93 18.20 -5.63 -30.15
CA GLU A 93 18.28 -4.19 -29.86
C GLU A 93 17.59 -3.83 -28.54
N GLU A 94 16.41 -4.39 -28.27
CA GLU A 94 15.70 -4.19 -27.01
C GLU A 94 16.51 -4.73 -25.82
N LYS A 95 17.07 -5.93 -25.95
CA LYS A 95 17.94 -6.52 -24.92
C LYS A 95 19.18 -5.67 -24.68
N ALA A 96 19.83 -5.20 -25.74
CA ALA A 96 21.00 -4.32 -25.63
C ALA A 96 20.68 -3.01 -24.87
N LYS A 97 19.44 -2.51 -25.00
CA LYS A 97 18.93 -1.33 -24.29
C LYS A 97 18.27 -1.65 -22.95
N LYS A 98 18.26 -2.92 -22.52
CA LYS A 98 17.56 -3.42 -21.31
C LYS A 98 16.06 -3.08 -21.30
N LYS A 99 15.44 -3.08 -22.48
CA LYS A 99 13.99 -2.86 -22.66
C LYS A 99 13.17 -4.13 -22.50
N ASP A 100 13.80 -5.27 -22.25
CA ASP A 100 13.20 -6.59 -22.03
C ASP A 100 13.03 -6.94 -20.55
N VAL A 101 13.43 -6.04 -19.63
CA VAL A 101 13.50 -6.30 -18.20
C VAL A 101 12.87 -5.17 -17.39
N ALA A 102 12.41 -5.47 -16.17
CA ALA A 102 11.79 -4.54 -15.23
C ALA A 102 10.48 -3.91 -15.77
N LEU A 103 10.28 -2.61 -15.55
CA LEU A 103 9.09 -1.87 -15.97
C LEU A 103 8.83 -2.02 -17.46
N MET A 104 7.57 -2.14 -17.84
CA MET A 104 7.15 -1.97 -19.21
C MET A 104 7.25 -0.47 -19.57
N ASP A 105 7.93 -0.14 -20.65
CA ASP A 105 8.17 1.25 -21.06
C ASP A 105 7.53 1.60 -22.42
N SER A 106 6.91 0.60 -23.06
CA SER A 106 6.39 0.66 -24.42
C SER A 106 5.22 -0.30 -24.60
N LEU A 107 4.18 0.13 -25.31
CA LEU A 107 3.02 -0.71 -25.61
C LEU A 107 3.37 -1.76 -26.66
N ARG A 108 2.73 -2.92 -26.58
CA ARG A 108 2.75 -3.98 -27.58
C ARG A 108 1.63 -3.79 -28.61
N ASP A 109 1.83 -4.37 -29.79
CA ASP A 109 0.86 -4.32 -30.89
C ASP A 109 -0.33 -5.27 -30.65
N MET A 110 -0.14 -6.32 -29.85
CA MET A 110 -1.18 -7.27 -29.48
C MET A 110 -1.64 -7.03 -28.04
N PRO A 111 -2.85 -7.48 -27.67
CA PRO A 111 -3.22 -7.60 -26.27
C PRO A 111 -2.20 -8.44 -25.49
N THR A 112 -1.67 -7.90 -24.41
CA THR A 112 -0.57 -8.52 -23.66
C THR A 112 -0.88 -8.58 -22.17
N ILE A 113 -0.77 -9.78 -21.60
CA ILE A 113 -0.75 -9.99 -20.15
C ILE A 113 0.69 -10.36 -19.79
N GLY A 114 1.30 -9.65 -18.85
CA GLY A 114 2.69 -9.90 -18.49
C GLY A 114 2.97 -9.82 -17.01
N ASN A 115 4.22 -10.10 -16.65
CA ASN A 115 4.69 -10.02 -15.28
C ASN A 115 6.16 -9.63 -15.18
N CYS A 116 6.54 -9.17 -13.99
CA CYS A 116 7.92 -9.01 -13.58
C CYS A 116 8.02 -9.11 -12.06
N SER A 117 8.74 -10.11 -11.56
CA SER A 117 9.00 -10.31 -10.13
C SER A 117 10.30 -9.66 -9.64
N MET A 118 10.73 -8.55 -10.25
CA MET A 118 11.86 -7.77 -9.75
C MET A 118 11.38 -6.68 -8.79
N ALA A 119 12.20 -6.34 -7.80
CA ALA A 119 11.99 -5.22 -6.91
C ALA A 119 13.32 -4.79 -6.27
N ALA A 120 13.37 -3.58 -5.74
CA ALA A 120 14.43 -3.13 -4.84
C ALA A 120 13.94 -3.21 -3.38
N GLY A 121 14.87 -3.12 -2.42
CA GLY A 121 14.49 -2.96 -1.01
C GLY A 121 13.62 -1.71 -0.81
N VAL A 122 12.75 -1.73 0.20
CA VAL A 122 11.78 -0.65 0.48
C VAL A 122 12.40 0.75 0.52
N THR A 123 13.60 0.87 1.10
CA THR A 123 14.36 2.12 1.22
C THR A 123 15.22 2.44 -0.01
N ASP A 124 15.39 1.46 -0.92
CA ASP A 124 16.26 1.54 -2.10
C ASP A 124 15.48 1.70 -3.42
N GLY A 125 14.18 2.00 -3.33
CA GLY A 125 13.30 2.22 -4.49
C GLY A 125 11.99 1.44 -4.42
N GLY A 126 11.94 0.37 -3.61
CA GLY A 126 10.76 -0.48 -3.45
C GLY A 126 10.42 -1.30 -4.70
N SER A 127 9.16 -1.72 -4.76
CA SER A 127 8.60 -2.49 -5.86
C SER A 127 8.40 -1.67 -7.14
N LEU A 128 8.32 -2.38 -8.26
CA LEU A 128 8.07 -1.79 -9.58
C LEU A 128 6.78 -0.95 -9.66
N PRO A 129 5.66 -1.33 -9.02
CA PRO A 129 4.50 -0.46 -8.88
C PRO A 129 4.82 0.93 -8.30
N ARG A 130 5.58 1.03 -7.21
CA ARG A 130 6.00 2.32 -6.63
C ARG A 130 6.77 3.18 -7.63
N HIS A 131 7.58 2.57 -8.50
CA HIS A 131 8.30 3.33 -9.53
C HIS A 131 7.37 3.98 -10.56
N TYR A 132 6.24 3.35 -10.93
CA TYR A 132 5.24 4.01 -11.77
C TYR A 132 4.48 5.09 -11.01
N GLU A 133 4.01 4.76 -9.80
CA GLU A 133 3.12 5.63 -9.03
C GLU A 133 3.77 6.95 -8.63
N LEU A 134 5.08 6.95 -8.36
CA LEU A 134 5.84 8.12 -7.94
C LEU A 134 6.23 9.06 -9.10
N LEU A 135 5.79 8.75 -10.33
CA LEU A 135 6.11 9.52 -11.52
C LEU A 135 4.82 9.84 -12.30
N PRO A 136 4.50 11.12 -12.60
CA PRO A 136 3.32 11.46 -13.38
C PRO A 136 3.22 10.76 -14.74
N GLN A 137 4.35 10.63 -15.42
CA GLN A 137 4.47 9.90 -16.69
C GLN A 137 4.27 8.39 -16.52
N GLY A 138 4.61 7.82 -15.35
CA GLY A 138 4.37 6.41 -15.03
C GLY A 138 2.88 6.12 -14.92
N ASN A 139 2.14 6.95 -14.17
CA ASN A 139 0.68 6.84 -14.08
C ASN A 139 -0.02 7.03 -15.44
N LEU A 140 0.45 7.97 -16.26
CA LEU A 140 -0.08 8.16 -17.61
C LEU A 140 0.21 6.94 -18.51
N PHE A 141 1.40 6.35 -18.40
CA PHE A 141 1.75 5.12 -19.11
C PHE A 141 0.83 3.97 -18.70
N LEU A 142 0.61 3.77 -17.40
CA LEU A 142 -0.31 2.73 -16.90
C LEU A 142 -1.72 2.89 -17.49
N ALA A 143 -2.26 4.10 -17.55
CA ALA A 143 -3.56 4.33 -18.18
C ALA A 143 -3.58 3.98 -19.69
N ARG A 144 -2.49 4.26 -20.41
CA ARG A 144 -2.34 3.86 -21.82
C ARG A 144 -2.23 2.34 -21.97
N GLN A 145 -1.56 1.66 -21.04
CA GLN A 145 -1.45 0.21 -20.98
C GLN A 145 -2.84 -0.42 -20.80
N TYR A 146 -3.57 0.04 -19.78
CA TYR A 146 -4.93 -0.39 -19.46
C TYR A 146 -5.90 -0.20 -20.63
N LEU A 147 -5.92 1.00 -21.23
CA LEU A 147 -6.72 1.33 -22.41
C LEU A 147 -6.08 0.84 -23.73
N GLY A 148 -4.99 0.09 -23.67
CA GLY A 148 -4.25 -0.49 -24.79
C GLY A 148 -4.38 -2.02 -24.87
N ASN A 149 -5.31 -2.60 -24.10
CA ASN A 149 -5.48 -4.03 -23.88
C ASN A 149 -4.25 -4.72 -23.25
N GLN A 150 -3.52 -4.02 -22.39
CA GLN A 150 -2.32 -4.56 -21.75
C GLN A 150 -2.40 -4.45 -20.22
N LEU A 151 -1.92 -5.49 -19.52
CA LEU A 151 -1.89 -5.51 -18.06
C LEU A 151 -0.70 -6.31 -17.56
N TYR A 152 0.04 -5.74 -16.61
CA TYR A 152 1.15 -6.41 -15.95
C TYR A 152 0.85 -6.63 -14.48
N VAL A 153 1.29 -7.77 -13.99
CA VAL A 153 1.25 -8.14 -12.57
C VAL A 153 2.64 -7.99 -11.98
N TYR A 154 2.73 -7.31 -10.84
CA TYR A 154 3.98 -7.14 -10.10
C TYR A 154 3.76 -7.48 -8.63
N PRO A 155 4.73 -8.10 -7.95
CA PRO A 155 4.68 -8.25 -6.49
C PRO A 155 4.85 -6.91 -5.76
N GLU A 156 4.24 -6.77 -4.58
CA GLU A 156 4.40 -5.60 -3.71
C GLU A 156 5.77 -5.55 -3.01
N HIS A 157 6.40 -6.70 -2.78
CA HIS A 157 7.74 -6.83 -2.19
C HIS A 157 8.00 -5.89 -0.98
N PHE A 158 7.32 -6.15 0.15
CA PHE A 158 7.41 -5.44 1.44
C PHE A 158 6.87 -3.98 1.47
N ASP A 159 6.34 -3.46 0.38
CA ASP A 159 5.72 -2.12 0.31
C ASP A 159 4.32 -2.05 0.91
N HIS A 160 3.71 -3.19 1.21
CA HIS A 160 2.37 -3.31 1.78
C HIS A 160 2.33 -4.42 2.84
N ASP A 161 3.24 -4.34 3.80
CA ASP A 161 3.36 -5.27 4.91
C ASP A 161 3.10 -4.60 6.28
N PRO A 162 2.46 -5.30 7.23
CA PRO A 162 2.22 -4.76 8.58
C PRO A 162 3.51 -4.37 9.28
N GLY A 163 3.58 -3.14 9.79
CA GLY A 163 4.73 -2.65 10.55
C GLY A 163 4.98 -1.18 10.28
N PHE A 164 6.02 -0.64 10.90
CA PHE A 164 6.39 0.76 10.74
C PHE A 164 7.90 0.94 10.78
N ASN A 165 8.43 1.80 9.90
CA ASN A 165 9.83 2.19 9.89
C ASN A 165 10.81 1.00 9.87
N GLY A 166 10.46 -0.07 9.16
CA GLY A 166 11.28 -1.28 9.04
C GLY A 166 11.21 -2.24 10.23
N VAL A 167 10.47 -1.91 11.29
CA VAL A 167 10.19 -2.83 12.38
C VAL A 167 8.90 -3.59 12.06
N GLY A 168 9.04 -4.87 11.72
CA GLY A 168 7.95 -5.73 11.27
C GLY A 168 7.49 -5.48 9.83
N GLY A 169 7.79 -4.30 9.26
CA GLY A 169 7.36 -3.88 7.93
C GLY A 169 7.36 -2.34 7.83
N TYR A 170 6.73 -1.80 6.79
CA TYR A 170 6.64 -0.36 6.56
C TYR A 170 5.20 0.18 6.44
N GLY A 171 4.19 -0.68 6.51
CA GLY A 171 2.80 -0.29 6.32
C GLY A 171 2.45 -0.24 4.83
N ASP A 172 1.48 0.60 4.47
CA ASP A 172 1.10 0.88 3.08
C ASP A 172 1.94 2.04 2.51
N LEU A 173 2.83 1.72 1.58
CA LEU A 173 3.70 2.70 0.90
C LEU A 173 3.20 3.12 -0.50
N PHE A 174 2.06 2.60 -0.95
CA PHE A 174 1.50 2.99 -2.24
C PHE A 174 0.83 4.36 -2.15
N VAL A 175 1.12 5.22 -3.12
CA VAL A 175 0.65 6.61 -3.12
C VAL A 175 -0.60 6.80 -3.96
N VAL A 176 -0.84 5.89 -4.90
CA VAL A 176 -1.97 5.92 -5.82
C VAL A 176 -2.54 4.52 -5.97
N ASN A 177 -3.86 4.39 -5.88
CA ASN A 177 -4.55 3.17 -6.26
C ASN A 177 -5.07 3.30 -7.70
N THR A 178 -4.98 2.23 -8.50
CA THR A 178 -5.32 2.25 -9.92
C THR A 178 -5.85 0.91 -10.43
N PRO A 179 -6.84 0.89 -11.35
CA PRO A 179 -7.23 -0.34 -12.06
C PRO A 179 -6.23 -0.73 -13.17
N ALA A 180 -5.25 0.12 -13.46
CA ALA A 180 -4.31 -0.06 -14.58
C ALA A 180 -3.13 -0.98 -14.27
N LEU A 181 -3.09 -1.52 -13.05
CA LEU A 181 -2.05 -2.39 -12.52
C LEU A 181 -2.71 -3.49 -11.67
N LEU A 182 -2.05 -4.64 -11.54
CA LEU A 182 -2.34 -5.58 -10.47
C LEU A 182 -1.08 -5.80 -9.64
N ILE A 183 -1.22 -5.61 -8.34
CA ILE A 183 -0.15 -5.82 -7.38
C ILE A 183 -0.49 -7.07 -6.57
N SER A 184 0.40 -8.07 -6.58
CA SER A 184 0.25 -9.28 -5.77
C SER A 184 0.92 -9.13 -4.41
N GLN A 185 0.28 -9.58 -3.35
CA GLN A 185 0.92 -9.66 -2.03
C GLN A 185 2.05 -10.70 -2.06
N GLY A 186 3.22 -10.31 -1.58
CA GLY A 186 4.41 -11.16 -1.52
C GLY A 186 5.48 -10.76 -2.52
N SER A 187 6.34 -11.73 -2.86
CA SER A 187 7.53 -11.54 -3.70
C SER A 187 7.45 -12.45 -4.94
N SER A 188 8.58 -12.96 -5.45
CA SER A 188 8.63 -13.83 -6.62
C SER A 188 7.61 -14.96 -6.56
N PHE A 189 7.00 -15.25 -7.72
CA PHE A 189 5.92 -16.23 -7.92
C PHE A 189 4.54 -15.86 -7.34
N SER A 190 4.43 -14.81 -6.53
CA SER A 190 3.11 -14.34 -6.05
C SER A 190 2.24 -13.76 -7.17
N ASP A 191 2.85 -13.33 -8.27
CA ASP A 191 2.23 -12.80 -9.47
C ASP A 191 1.56 -13.88 -10.35
N MET A 192 2.09 -15.10 -10.33
CA MET A 192 1.66 -16.20 -11.22
C MET A 192 0.20 -16.62 -11.09
N PRO A 193 -0.41 -16.72 -9.90
CA PRO A 193 -1.84 -16.99 -9.78
C PRO A 193 -2.71 -15.99 -10.56
N PHE A 194 -2.33 -14.71 -10.56
CA PHE A 194 -3.05 -13.65 -11.27
C PHE A 194 -2.88 -13.76 -12.78
N VAL A 195 -1.64 -13.93 -13.26
CA VAL A 195 -1.36 -14.10 -14.70
C VAL A 195 -2.15 -15.27 -15.28
N LYS A 196 -2.15 -16.43 -14.59
CA LYS A 196 -2.90 -17.61 -15.02
C LYS A 196 -4.40 -17.34 -15.07
N ALA A 197 -4.96 -16.74 -14.01
CA ALA A 197 -6.39 -16.45 -13.96
C ALA A 197 -6.85 -15.45 -15.04
N LEU A 198 -6.04 -14.41 -15.31
CA LEU A 198 -6.33 -13.44 -16.37
C LEU A 198 -6.31 -14.09 -17.76
N LEU A 199 -5.31 -14.93 -18.04
CA LEU A 199 -5.22 -15.65 -19.32
C LEU A 199 -6.40 -16.61 -19.51
N SER A 200 -6.72 -17.42 -18.49
CA SER A 200 -7.88 -18.32 -18.51
C SER A 200 -9.18 -17.56 -18.76
N THR A 201 -9.38 -16.43 -18.07
CA THR A 201 -10.58 -15.60 -18.19
C THR A 201 -10.69 -14.96 -19.57
N ALA A 202 -9.57 -14.44 -20.09
CA ALA A 202 -9.53 -13.87 -21.43
C ALA A 202 -9.83 -14.92 -22.51
N ALA A 203 -9.40 -16.17 -22.31
CA ALA A 203 -9.67 -17.28 -23.22
C ALA A 203 -11.13 -17.73 -23.21
N ALA A 204 -11.81 -17.58 -22.08
CA ALA A 204 -13.16 -18.07 -21.85
C ALA A 204 -14.25 -17.25 -22.53
N PHE A 205 -14.00 -15.99 -22.90
CA PHE A 205 -15.00 -15.15 -23.57
C PHE A 205 -15.53 -15.80 -24.86
N PRO A 206 -16.82 -15.61 -25.20
CA PRO A 206 -17.33 -15.92 -26.53
C PRO A 206 -16.53 -15.19 -27.62
N VAL A 207 -16.39 -15.82 -28.78
CA VAL A 207 -15.58 -15.31 -29.92
C VAL A 207 -15.91 -13.86 -30.27
N ASP A 208 -17.21 -13.54 -30.42
CA ASP A 208 -17.65 -12.19 -30.78
C ASP A 208 -17.43 -11.18 -29.66
N THR A 209 -17.61 -11.60 -28.39
CA THR A 209 -17.32 -10.76 -27.23
C THR A 209 -15.83 -10.45 -27.15
N GLN A 210 -14.95 -11.45 -27.24
CA GLN A 210 -13.50 -11.23 -27.18
C GLN A 210 -13.02 -10.31 -28.32
N ARG A 211 -13.51 -10.52 -29.54
CA ARG A 211 -13.18 -9.67 -30.69
C ARG A 211 -13.63 -8.22 -30.48
N LEU A 212 -14.83 -8.01 -29.94
CA LEU A 212 -15.33 -6.67 -29.65
C LEU A 212 -14.51 -6.01 -28.53
N LEU A 213 -14.22 -6.74 -27.45
CA LEU A 213 -13.37 -6.28 -26.35
C LEU A 213 -12.00 -5.83 -26.86
N ILE A 214 -11.34 -6.63 -27.69
CA ILE A 214 -10.02 -6.29 -28.24
C ILE A 214 -10.12 -5.07 -29.16
N SER A 215 -11.02 -5.09 -30.15
CA SER A 215 -11.13 -4.01 -31.15
C SER A 215 -11.53 -2.65 -30.56
N LYS A 216 -12.30 -2.65 -29.46
CA LYS A 216 -12.73 -1.44 -28.75
C LYS A 216 -11.82 -1.07 -27.57
N ARG A 217 -10.75 -1.82 -27.35
CA ARG A 217 -9.79 -1.61 -26.25
C ARG A 217 -10.42 -1.69 -24.85
N LEU A 218 -11.29 -2.68 -24.66
CA LEU A 218 -12.04 -2.95 -23.45
C LEU A 218 -11.66 -4.26 -22.75
N LEU A 219 -10.70 -5.02 -23.29
CA LEU A 219 -10.35 -6.33 -22.73
C LEU A 219 -9.88 -6.21 -21.28
N ILE A 220 -8.86 -5.39 -21.02
CA ILE A 220 -8.32 -5.23 -19.67
C ILE A 220 -9.30 -4.57 -18.70
N PRO A 221 -10.05 -3.50 -19.08
CA PRO A 221 -11.12 -2.97 -18.23
C PRO A 221 -12.13 -4.03 -17.79
N THR A 222 -12.52 -4.91 -18.71
CA THR A 222 -13.47 -5.99 -18.44
C THR A 222 -12.86 -7.07 -17.56
N LEU A 223 -11.62 -7.49 -17.83
CA LEU A 223 -10.90 -8.45 -16.98
C LEU A 223 -10.75 -7.94 -15.54
N GLN A 224 -10.45 -6.65 -15.36
CA GLN A 224 -10.38 -6.03 -14.04
C GLN A 224 -11.74 -6.02 -13.32
N SER A 225 -12.83 -5.72 -14.05
CA SER A 225 -14.18 -5.81 -13.48
C SER A 225 -14.50 -7.23 -13.00
N ILE A 226 -14.30 -8.23 -13.86
CA ILE A 226 -14.54 -9.65 -13.55
C ILE A 226 -13.69 -10.10 -12.38
N PHE A 227 -12.38 -9.82 -12.40
CA PHE A 227 -11.45 -10.20 -11.33
C PHE A 227 -11.92 -9.67 -9.97
N ARG A 228 -12.33 -8.41 -9.89
CA ARG A 228 -12.76 -7.76 -8.65
C ARG A 228 -14.11 -8.30 -8.16
N HIS A 229 -15.07 -8.55 -9.06
CA HIS A 229 -16.36 -9.16 -8.70
C HIS A 229 -16.23 -10.63 -8.30
N ALA A 230 -15.29 -11.36 -8.91
CA ALA A 230 -15.07 -12.77 -8.66
C ALA A 230 -14.22 -13.03 -7.41
N ASN A 231 -13.52 -12.02 -6.89
CA ASN A 231 -12.68 -12.16 -5.71
C ASN A 231 -13.47 -12.75 -4.51
N ARG A 232 -12.88 -13.72 -3.83
CA ARG A 232 -13.52 -14.46 -2.71
C ARG A 232 -13.93 -13.59 -1.53
N GLN A 233 -13.33 -12.41 -1.38
CA GLN A 233 -13.70 -11.45 -0.34
C GLN A 233 -15.01 -10.73 -0.65
N VAL A 234 -15.42 -10.68 -1.92
CA VAL A 234 -16.69 -10.08 -2.37
C VAL A 234 -17.81 -11.11 -2.23
N LYS A 235 -18.58 -10.99 -1.14
CA LYS A 235 -19.64 -11.94 -0.78
C LYS A 235 -21.02 -11.45 -1.23
N THR A 236 -21.19 -10.14 -1.31
CA THR A 236 -22.42 -9.44 -1.72
C THR A 236 -22.14 -8.46 -2.88
N GLU A 237 -23.19 -7.96 -3.53
CA GLU A 237 -23.02 -6.92 -4.55
C GLU A 237 -22.49 -5.62 -3.93
N GLU A 238 -22.93 -5.29 -2.72
CA GLU A 238 -22.49 -4.10 -1.99
C GLU A 238 -21.00 -4.13 -1.64
N ASP A 239 -20.43 -5.31 -1.35
CA ASP A 239 -19.00 -5.45 -1.07
C ASP A 239 -18.14 -4.95 -2.24
N TYR A 240 -18.65 -5.04 -3.48
CA TYR A 240 -17.99 -4.51 -4.66
C TYR A 240 -17.76 -3.01 -4.56
N PHE A 241 -18.65 -2.24 -3.92
CA PHE A 241 -18.51 -0.78 -3.83
C PHE A 241 -17.66 -0.33 -2.64
N THR A 242 -16.86 -1.22 -2.05
CA THR A 242 -16.03 -0.96 -0.87
C THR A 242 -14.55 -1.23 -1.13
N GLY A 243 -13.68 -0.80 -0.20
CA GLY A 243 -12.25 -1.12 -0.23
C GLY A 243 -11.92 -2.62 -0.22
N THR A 244 -12.87 -3.49 0.14
CA THR A 244 -12.70 -4.96 0.11
C THR A 244 -12.45 -5.49 -1.31
N ALA A 245 -13.19 -4.97 -2.31
CA ALA A 245 -13.02 -5.35 -3.72
C ALA A 245 -11.91 -4.55 -4.43
N HIS A 246 -11.48 -3.44 -3.80
CA HIS A 246 -10.58 -2.47 -4.39
C HIS A 246 -9.32 -2.14 -3.57
N PRO A 247 -8.64 -3.11 -2.95
CA PRO A 247 -7.35 -2.85 -2.33
C PRO A 247 -6.31 -2.51 -3.42
N PRO A 248 -5.22 -1.80 -3.06
CA PRO A 248 -4.08 -1.61 -3.97
C PRO A 248 -3.34 -2.94 -4.23
N VAL A 249 -3.33 -3.84 -3.26
CA VAL A 249 -2.64 -5.14 -3.30
C VAL A 249 -3.63 -6.28 -3.09
N PHE A 250 -3.48 -7.33 -3.88
CA PHE A 250 -4.35 -8.51 -3.87
C PHE A 250 -3.62 -9.76 -3.40
N GLU A 251 -4.33 -10.59 -2.65
CA GLU A 251 -3.86 -11.89 -2.20
C GLU A 251 -4.20 -12.97 -3.23
N GLY A 252 -3.21 -13.76 -3.66
CA GLY A 252 -3.42 -14.82 -4.66
C GLY A 252 -4.39 -15.90 -4.19
N SER A 253 -4.50 -16.11 -2.87
CA SER A 253 -5.46 -17.06 -2.27
C SER A 253 -6.92 -16.65 -2.42
N GLN A 254 -7.20 -15.38 -2.75
CA GLN A 254 -8.55 -14.85 -2.92
C GLN A 254 -9.08 -14.98 -4.35
N ILE A 255 -8.26 -15.48 -5.28
CA ILE A 255 -8.65 -15.67 -6.67
C ILE A 255 -9.63 -16.84 -6.77
N ASP A 256 -10.80 -16.57 -7.35
CA ASP A 256 -11.76 -17.59 -7.77
C ASP A 256 -11.74 -17.72 -9.30
N GLU A 257 -10.76 -18.47 -9.81
CA GLU A 257 -10.55 -18.60 -11.25
C GLU A 257 -11.76 -19.22 -11.98
N GLU A 258 -12.47 -20.16 -11.33
CA GLU A 258 -13.65 -20.79 -11.91
C GLU A 258 -14.82 -19.79 -12.05
N LYS A 259 -15.05 -18.96 -11.02
CA LYS A 259 -16.03 -17.87 -11.10
C LYS A 259 -15.66 -16.85 -12.18
N MET A 260 -14.37 -16.54 -12.35
CA MET A 260 -13.90 -15.62 -13.39
C MET A 260 -14.17 -16.15 -14.81
N ILE A 261 -13.75 -17.38 -15.12
CA ILE A 261 -13.96 -17.95 -16.46
C ILE A 261 -15.45 -18.11 -16.78
N SER A 262 -16.27 -18.45 -15.77
CA SER A 262 -17.72 -18.62 -15.95
C SER A 262 -18.41 -17.28 -16.25
N ALA A 263 -18.01 -16.22 -15.55
CA ALA A 263 -18.51 -14.87 -15.81
C ALA A 263 -18.10 -14.36 -17.20
N ALA A 264 -16.87 -14.65 -17.64
CA ALA A 264 -16.40 -14.31 -18.97
C ALA A 264 -17.13 -15.09 -20.08
N HIS A 265 -17.30 -16.41 -19.91
CA HIS A 265 -17.97 -17.28 -20.88
C HIS A 265 -19.44 -16.91 -21.08
N ALA A 266 -20.13 -16.51 -20.00
CA ALA A 266 -21.52 -16.05 -20.08
C ALA A 266 -21.68 -14.63 -20.67
N MET A 267 -20.58 -13.89 -20.89
CA MET A 267 -20.66 -12.48 -21.28
C MET A 267 -20.93 -12.31 -22.78
N LEU A 268 -22.15 -11.87 -23.10
CA LEU A 268 -22.52 -11.44 -24.45
C LEU A 268 -22.06 -9.98 -24.72
N PRO A 269 -21.93 -9.55 -25.99
CA PRO A 269 -21.49 -8.20 -26.33
C PRO A 269 -22.28 -7.08 -25.64
N ALA A 270 -23.60 -7.22 -25.51
CA ALA A 270 -24.47 -6.23 -24.86
C ALA A 270 -24.36 -6.17 -23.32
N ALA A 271 -23.60 -7.10 -22.73
CA ALA A 271 -23.32 -7.18 -21.30
C ALA A 271 -21.90 -6.70 -20.96
N ILE A 272 -21.09 -6.31 -21.94
CA ILE A 272 -19.74 -5.76 -21.68
C ILE A 272 -19.88 -4.56 -20.72
N PRO A 273 -19.14 -4.54 -19.59
CA PRO A 273 -19.23 -3.45 -18.63
C PRO A 273 -18.78 -2.13 -19.27
N PRO A 274 -19.33 -0.99 -18.83
CA PRO A 274 -18.77 0.32 -19.19
C PRO A 274 -17.33 0.51 -18.73
N VAL A 275 -16.70 1.60 -19.13
CA VAL A 275 -15.44 2.09 -18.57
C VAL A 275 -15.67 3.43 -17.92
N ALA A 276 -15.44 3.51 -16.60
CA ALA A 276 -15.41 4.78 -15.88
C ALA A 276 -14.16 5.57 -16.27
N LEU A 277 -14.33 6.83 -16.68
CA LEU A 277 -13.23 7.73 -17.02
C LEU A 277 -13.41 9.07 -16.31
N LEU A 278 -12.33 9.59 -15.73
CA LEU A 278 -12.32 10.82 -14.95
C LEU A 278 -11.55 11.94 -15.64
N ARG A 279 -11.91 13.17 -15.32
CA ARG A 279 -11.18 14.38 -15.68
C ARG A 279 -11.35 15.42 -14.59
N VAL A 280 -10.24 15.97 -14.12
CA VAL A 280 -10.26 17.14 -13.24
C VAL A 280 -10.69 18.36 -14.05
N LEU A 281 -11.73 19.06 -13.59
CA LEU A 281 -12.21 20.30 -14.19
C LEU A 281 -11.56 21.50 -13.51
N GLU A 282 -11.57 21.49 -12.18
CA GLU A 282 -11.05 22.55 -11.32
C GLU A 282 -10.48 21.93 -10.04
N GLU A 283 -9.46 22.52 -9.45
CA GLU A 283 -8.91 22.08 -8.17
C GLU A 283 -8.11 23.17 -7.47
N SER A 284 -7.92 23.02 -6.16
CA SER A 284 -7.04 23.88 -5.38
C SER A 284 -5.62 23.88 -5.95
N THR A 285 -5.07 25.08 -6.09
CA THR A 285 -3.69 25.31 -6.51
C THR A 285 -2.81 25.54 -5.29
N TRP A 286 -1.72 24.79 -5.21
CA TRP A 286 -0.69 25.01 -4.21
C TRP A 286 0.59 25.49 -4.87
N GLU A 287 1.33 26.33 -4.15
CA GLU A 287 2.51 27.04 -4.63
C GLU A 287 3.67 26.68 -3.69
N SER A 288 4.82 26.33 -4.28
CA SER A 288 6.03 26.05 -3.51
C SER A 288 6.46 27.28 -2.73
N GLY A 289 6.92 27.09 -1.50
CA GLY A 289 7.35 28.16 -0.59
C GLY A 289 6.21 28.92 0.10
N LYS A 290 4.97 28.76 -0.35
CA LYS A 290 3.78 29.38 0.25
C LYS A 290 2.87 28.36 0.92
N HIS A 291 2.47 27.35 0.16
CA HIS A 291 1.53 26.32 0.61
C HIS A 291 2.24 25.05 1.08
N TYR A 292 3.33 24.67 0.41
CA TYR A 292 4.17 23.52 0.78
C TYR A 292 5.64 23.89 0.59
N PHE A 293 6.54 23.14 1.22
CA PHE A 293 7.96 23.48 1.31
C PHE A 293 8.80 22.31 0.82
N GLU A 294 9.50 22.45 -0.30
CA GLU A 294 10.39 21.40 -0.80
C GLU A 294 11.59 22.02 -1.48
N ALA A 295 12.68 21.25 -1.62
CA ALA A 295 13.79 21.66 -2.47
C ALA A 295 13.36 21.71 -3.95
N ASP A 296 14.18 22.38 -4.76
CA ASP A 296 14.00 22.41 -6.21
C ASP A 296 13.90 21.00 -6.81
N ASN A 297 13.06 20.87 -7.84
CA ASN A 297 12.77 19.61 -8.54
C ASN A 297 12.15 18.49 -7.69
N ALA A 298 11.59 18.80 -6.53
CA ALA A 298 10.81 17.83 -5.78
C ALA A 298 9.62 17.29 -6.58
N THR A 299 9.25 16.04 -6.28
CA THR A 299 8.11 15.38 -6.90
C THR A 299 6.87 16.27 -6.81
N PRO A 300 6.12 16.47 -7.92
CA PRO A 300 4.94 17.31 -7.90
C PRO A 300 3.86 16.71 -7.01
N TYR A 301 3.10 17.56 -6.33
CA TYR A 301 1.99 17.07 -5.49
C TYR A 301 0.85 16.46 -6.33
N LYS A 302 0.72 16.88 -7.60
CA LYS A 302 -0.15 16.24 -8.58
C LYS A 302 0.61 15.08 -9.23
N ILE A 303 0.44 13.88 -8.67
CA ILE A 303 1.19 12.71 -9.11
C ILE A 303 0.49 11.92 -10.23
N SER A 304 -0.83 12.09 -10.39
CA SER A 304 -1.56 11.51 -11.52
C SER A 304 -2.78 12.35 -11.90
N ASP A 305 -2.95 12.58 -13.21
CA ASP A 305 -4.16 13.09 -13.86
C ASP A 305 -4.61 12.16 -15.00
N SER A 306 -4.33 10.88 -14.84
CA SER A 306 -4.75 9.88 -15.82
C SER A 306 -6.28 9.70 -15.80
N PRO A 307 -6.90 9.28 -16.92
CA PRO A 307 -8.35 9.16 -16.98
C PRO A 307 -8.92 8.02 -16.12
N VAL A 308 -8.09 7.11 -15.59
CA VAL A 308 -8.54 5.97 -14.76
C VAL A 308 -8.04 6.04 -13.32
N SER A 309 -7.13 6.98 -13.05
CA SER A 309 -6.58 7.20 -11.71
C SER A 309 -6.09 8.64 -11.57
N ILE A 310 -6.63 9.38 -10.60
CA ILE A 310 -6.19 10.72 -10.20
C ILE A 310 -5.48 10.59 -8.85
N GLY A 311 -4.31 11.21 -8.69
CA GLY A 311 -3.48 11.07 -7.49
C GLY A 311 -2.95 12.41 -6.99
N ARG A 312 -3.08 12.67 -5.69
CA ARG A 312 -2.58 13.87 -5.02
C ARG A 312 -1.79 13.52 -3.75
N ILE A 313 -0.60 14.09 -3.60
CA ILE A 313 0.13 14.13 -2.33
C ILE A 313 -0.41 15.33 -1.54
N PHE A 314 -1.02 15.07 -0.39
CA PHE A 314 -1.52 16.12 0.49
C PHE A 314 -0.38 16.63 1.38
N ARG A 315 0.21 17.76 0.99
CA ARG A 315 1.35 18.42 1.70
C ARG A 315 1.18 19.93 1.86
N GLY A 316 -0.01 20.44 1.52
CA GLY A 316 -0.32 21.87 1.57
C GLY A 316 -0.83 22.31 2.93
N ASN A 317 -0.47 23.53 3.33
CA ASN A 317 -0.86 24.14 4.59
C ASN A 317 -2.26 24.78 4.61
N THR A 318 -3.19 24.24 3.81
CA THR A 318 -4.56 24.74 3.69
C THR A 318 -5.55 23.86 4.46
N ASP A 319 -6.70 24.43 4.84
CA ASP A 319 -7.73 23.72 5.62
C ASP A 319 -8.30 22.50 4.90
N THR A 320 -8.46 22.62 3.59
CA THR A 320 -8.94 21.56 2.71
C THR A 320 -8.25 21.64 1.34
N TYR A 321 -8.37 20.55 0.60
CA TYR A 321 -8.15 20.45 -0.83
C TYR A 321 -9.49 20.25 -1.52
N ASP A 322 -9.85 21.17 -2.42
CA ASP A 322 -11.09 21.12 -3.17
C ASP A 322 -10.81 20.72 -4.62
N MET A 323 -11.65 19.86 -5.19
CA MET A 323 -11.56 19.39 -6.57
C MET A 323 -12.95 19.21 -7.17
N ILE A 324 -13.13 19.58 -8.44
CA ILE A 324 -14.29 19.26 -9.25
C ILE A 324 -13.87 18.25 -10.31
N VAL A 325 -14.49 17.07 -10.30
CA VAL A 325 -14.17 15.97 -11.21
C VAL A 325 -15.38 15.61 -12.05
N SER A 326 -15.18 15.43 -13.35
CA SER A 326 -16.18 14.93 -14.29
C SER A 326 -15.89 13.48 -14.67
N ALA A 327 -16.95 12.67 -14.68
CA ALA A 327 -16.99 11.31 -15.18
C ALA A 327 -17.80 11.19 -16.50
N GLU A 328 -18.14 12.32 -17.13
CA GLU A 328 -19.02 12.39 -18.31
C GLU A 328 -18.46 11.69 -19.55
N LYS A 329 -17.14 11.50 -19.60
CA LYS A 329 -16.48 10.82 -20.72
C LYS A 329 -16.41 9.30 -20.56
N SER A 330 -17.02 8.74 -19.51
CA SER A 330 -17.18 7.29 -19.35
C SER A 330 -17.87 6.68 -20.57
N VAL A 331 -17.46 5.47 -20.95
CA VAL A 331 -17.82 4.86 -22.24
C VAL A 331 -18.66 3.60 -22.05
N GLU A 332 -19.70 3.43 -22.87
CA GLU A 332 -20.49 2.20 -23.00
C GLU A 332 -20.67 1.88 -24.49
N VAL A 333 -20.38 0.64 -24.90
CA VAL A 333 -20.26 0.26 -26.31
C VAL A 333 -21.54 -0.25 -26.96
N SER A 334 -22.58 -0.49 -26.17
CA SER A 334 -23.88 -1.01 -26.61
C SER A 334 -24.95 0.07 -26.75
N GLY A 335 -24.61 1.35 -26.49
CA GLY A 335 -25.53 2.48 -26.52
C GLY A 335 -26.48 2.58 -25.32
N LYS A 336 -26.22 1.84 -24.24
CA LYS A 336 -27.04 1.85 -23.02
C LYS A 336 -26.76 3.08 -22.16
N PRO A 337 -27.76 3.60 -21.41
CA PRO A 337 -27.53 4.66 -20.44
C PRO A 337 -26.53 4.24 -19.35
N ILE A 338 -25.59 5.13 -19.04
CA ILE A 338 -24.61 4.92 -17.97
C ILE A 338 -25.17 5.44 -16.65
N GLN A 339 -25.10 4.61 -15.62
CA GLN A 339 -25.32 5.00 -14.23
C GLN A 339 -23.98 5.13 -13.51
N LEU A 340 -23.76 6.24 -12.83
CA LEU A 340 -22.50 6.52 -12.11
C LEU A 340 -22.70 6.41 -10.60
N ARG A 341 -21.76 5.76 -9.93
CA ARG A 341 -21.72 5.65 -8.46
C ARG A 341 -20.35 6.08 -7.95
N TRP A 342 -20.34 6.85 -6.86
CA TRP A 342 -19.15 7.39 -6.21
C TRP A 342 -19.10 6.86 -4.77
N HIS A 343 -18.01 6.21 -4.40
CA HIS A 343 -17.88 5.59 -3.07
C HIS A 343 -16.50 5.86 -2.47
N LEU A 344 -16.47 6.14 -1.16
CA LEU A 344 -15.23 6.13 -0.40
C LEU A 344 -14.80 4.67 -0.18
N LEU A 345 -13.65 4.29 -0.74
CA LEU A 345 -13.11 2.93 -0.66
C LEU A 345 -12.24 2.74 0.59
N GLN A 346 -11.45 3.78 0.94
CA GLN A 346 -10.74 3.86 2.22
C GLN A 346 -10.54 5.30 2.66
N GLY A 347 -10.23 5.49 3.94
CA GLY A 347 -10.05 6.79 4.57
C GLY A 347 -11.13 7.09 5.61
N ASP A 348 -10.94 8.18 6.36
CA ASP A 348 -11.93 8.62 7.35
C ASP A 348 -13.05 9.41 6.66
N PRO A 349 -14.31 8.93 6.67
CA PRO A 349 -15.44 9.63 6.03
C PRO A 349 -15.72 11.01 6.63
N ARG A 350 -15.23 11.31 7.84
CA ARG A 350 -15.36 12.64 8.46
C ARG A 350 -14.46 13.70 7.81
N THR A 351 -13.46 13.26 7.05
CA THR A 351 -12.47 14.13 6.39
C THR A 351 -12.71 14.32 4.90
N VAL A 352 -13.73 13.64 4.36
CA VAL A 352 -14.08 13.65 2.93
C VAL A 352 -15.54 14.07 2.77
N ARG A 353 -15.78 15.10 1.96
CA ARG A 353 -17.13 15.50 1.55
C ARG A 353 -17.24 15.41 0.03
N MET A 354 -18.30 14.76 -0.45
CA MET A 354 -18.61 14.64 -1.87
C MET A 354 -20.02 15.17 -2.14
N GLU A 355 -20.12 16.09 -3.10
CA GLU A 355 -21.39 16.64 -3.57
C GLU A 355 -21.54 16.33 -5.05
N LEU A 356 -22.58 15.57 -5.40
CA LEU A 356 -22.84 15.18 -6.78
C LEU A 356 -23.72 16.23 -7.47
N GLY A 357 -23.31 16.63 -8.67
CA GLY A 357 -24.11 17.47 -9.55
C GLY A 357 -25.34 16.72 -10.11
N LYS A 358 -26.21 17.47 -10.80
CA LYS A 358 -27.40 16.89 -11.45
C LYS A 358 -27.00 15.79 -12.44
N GLY A 359 -27.52 14.59 -12.26
CA GLY A 359 -27.18 13.42 -13.09
C GLY A 359 -25.96 12.62 -12.62
N GLY A 360 -25.27 13.03 -11.54
CA GLY A 360 -24.22 12.23 -10.89
C GLY A 360 -22.89 12.13 -11.66
N SER A 361 -22.76 12.82 -12.80
CA SER A 361 -21.56 12.79 -13.65
C SER A 361 -20.46 13.75 -13.23
N ILE A 362 -20.76 14.73 -12.38
CA ILE A 362 -19.80 15.67 -11.83
C ILE A 362 -19.86 15.58 -10.30
N ALA A 363 -18.70 15.54 -9.66
CA ALA A 363 -18.58 15.56 -8.21
C ALA A 363 -17.68 16.72 -7.77
N LYS A 364 -18.14 17.48 -6.77
CA LYS A 364 -17.30 18.37 -5.98
C LYS A 364 -16.80 17.60 -4.77
N ILE A 365 -15.50 17.40 -4.69
CA ILE A 365 -14.80 16.64 -3.67
C ILE A 365 -14.00 17.62 -2.81
N ARG A 366 -14.17 17.52 -1.50
CA ARG A 366 -13.41 18.28 -0.51
C ARG A 366 -12.75 17.31 0.45
N VAL A 367 -11.43 17.40 0.57
CA VAL A 367 -10.62 16.55 1.43
C VAL A 367 -9.88 17.40 2.45
N ARG A 368 -9.88 16.96 3.70
CA ARG A 368 -9.02 17.50 4.78
C ARG A 368 -7.89 16.50 5.05
N TRP A 369 -6.75 16.98 5.56
CA TRP A 369 -5.73 16.07 6.09
C TRP A 369 -6.34 15.13 7.14
N SER A 370 -6.04 13.85 7.03
CA SER A 370 -6.53 12.82 7.93
C SER A 370 -5.34 12.08 8.56
N PRO A 371 -5.41 11.72 9.86
CA PRO A 371 -4.52 10.70 10.38
C PRO A 371 -4.72 9.38 9.61
N PRO A 372 -3.74 8.47 9.64
CA PRO A 372 -3.87 7.20 8.96
C PRO A 372 -5.06 6.40 9.47
N SER A 373 -5.69 5.64 8.56
CA SER A 373 -6.86 4.82 8.84
C SER A 373 -6.56 3.34 8.61
N ARG A 374 -7.29 2.46 9.30
CA ARG A 374 -7.17 1.02 9.05
C ARG A 374 -7.98 0.64 7.82
N THR A 375 -7.33 -0.05 6.88
CA THR A 375 -7.96 -0.61 5.69
C THR A 375 -8.80 -1.85 6.04
N ALA A 376 -9.62 -2.33 5.11
CA ALA A 376 -10.40 -3.55 5.32
C ALA A 376 -9.53 -4.79 5.66
N PRO A 377 -8.34 -4.99 5.03
CA PRO A 377 -7.36 -5.99 5.47
C PRO A 377 -6.70 -5.73 6.83
N GLY A 378 -6.95 -4.58 7.47
CA GLY A 378 -6.44 -4.23 8.80
C GLY A 378 -5.10 -3.48 8.83
N LEU A 379 -4.50 -3.22 7.65
CA LEU A 379 -3.27 -2.45 7.51
C LEU A 379 -3.52 -0.96 7.77
N GLN A 380 -2.54 -0.25 8.32
CA GLN A 380 -2.63 1.19 8.49
C GLN A 380 -2.19 1.89 7.20
N SER A 381 -3.09 2.68 6.60
CA SER A 381 -2.83 3.44 5.38
C SER A 381 -2.95 4.94 5.61
N HIS A 382 -2.08 5.69 4.96
CA HIS A 382 -2.11 7.16 4.91
C HIS A 382 -2.86 7.68 3.67
N ARG A 383 -3.58 6.82 2.95
CA ARG A 383 -4.28 7.17 1.72
C ARG A 383 -5.79 7.20 1.92
N ILE A 384 -6.43 8.12 1.19
CA ILE A 384 -7.87 8.16 0.98
C ILE A 384 -8.09 7.76 -0.47
N ASP A 385 -8.95 6.77 -0.73
CA ASP A 385 -9.32 6.35 -2.08
C ASP A 385 -10.82 6.51 -2.29
N ILE A 386 -11.20 7.15 -3.40
CA ILE A 386 -12.59 7.29 -3.87
C ILE A 386 -12.73 6.55 -5.19
N GLY A 387 -13.64 5.59 -5.25
CA GLY A 387 -13.96 4.82 -6.44
C GLY A 387 -15.15 5.40 -7.21
N VAL A 388 -15.01 5.47 -8.53
CA VAL A 388 -16.07 5.90 -9.45
C VAL A 388 -16.39 4.77 -10.40
N PHE A 389 -17.63 4.32 -10.36
CA PHE A 389 -18.12 3.15 -11.06
C PHE A 389 -19.14 3.55 -12.11
N ALA A 390 -19.06 2.93 -13.28
CA ALA A 390 -20.03 3.07 -14.36
C ALA A 390 -20.78 1.75 -14.55
N SER A 391 -22.11 1.79 -14.62
CA SER A 391 -22.96 0.61 -14.86
C SER A 391 -23.86 0.84 -16.07
N ASN A 392 -24.07 -0.22 -16.86
CA ASN A 392 -25.04 -0.27 -17.95
C ASN A 392 -26.37 -0.94 -17.54
N GLY A 393 -26.57 -1.17 -16.23
CA GLY A 393 -27.72 -1.89 -15.67
C GLY A 393 -27.62 -3.42 -15.72
N ILE A 394 -26.57 -3.98 -16.33
CA ILE A 394 -26.26 -5.42 -16.30
C ILE A 394 -24.98 -5.67 -15.51
N ASN A 395 -23.89 -5.00 -15.91
CA ASN A 395 -22.58 -5.14 -15.29
C ASN A 395 -22.05 -3.78 -14.85
N VAL A 396 -21.11 -3.82 -13.92
CA VAL A 396 -20.43 -2.64 -13.36
C VAL A 396 -18.98 -2.64 -13.84
N SER A 397 -18.45 -1.46 -14.14
CA SER A 397 -17.05 -1.26 -14.52
C SER A 397 -16.12 -1.55 -13.34
N ALA A 398 -14.85 -1.86 -13.63
CA ALA A 398 -13.80 -1.56 -12.66
C ALA A 398 -13.83 -0.05 -12.33
N PRO A 399 -13.45 0.36 -11.10
CA PRO A 399 -13.51 1.76 -10.74
C PRO A 399 -12.40 2.54 -11.44
N ALA A 400 -12.71 3.78 -11.84
CA ALA A 400 -11.68 4.82 -11.87
C ALA A 400 -11.48 5.34 -10.45
N ILE A 401 -10.24 5.62 -10.04
CA ILE A 401 -9.92 5.89 -8.63
C ILE A 401 -9.34 7.29 -8.45
N ILE A 402 -9.69 7.96 -7.34
CA ILE A 402 -9.10 9.22 -6.91
C ILE A 402 -8.42 8.98 -5.56
N SER A 403 -7.10 9.18 -5.51
CA SER A 403 -6.27 8.95 -4.34
C SER A 403 -5.71 10.26 -3.77
N PHE A 404 -5.81 10.43 -2.44
CA PHE A 404 -5.10 11.46 -1.68
C PHE A 404 -4.17 10.78 -0.68
N PHE A 405 -2.86 10.96 -0.84
CA PHE A 405 -1.83 10.40 0.04
C PHE A 405 -1.36 11.47 1.03
N MET A 406 -1.60 11.24 2.32
CA MET A 406 -1.10 12.06 3.42
C MET A 406 0.35 11.67 3.70
N LEU A 407 1.28 12.62 3.76
CA LEU A 407 2.67 12.30 4.08
C LEU A 407 2.75 11.75 5.53
N PRO A 408 3.29 10.53 5.77
CA PRO A 408 3.32 9.95 7.12
C PRO A 408 4.12 10.77 8.14
N ASN A 409 5.14 11.49 7.66
CA ASN A 409 5.97 12.37 8.46
C ASN A 409 5.33 13.75 8.73
N GLU A 410 4.11 14.01 8.26
CA GLU A 410 3.38 15.26 8.51
C GLU A 410 2.15 15.02 9.39
N VAL A 411 1.89 15.93 10.33
CA VAL A 411 0.64 15.95 11.12
C VAL A 411 0.07 17.37 11.16
N HIS A 412 -1.22 17.47 10.88
CA HIS A 412 -1.95 18.73 10.85
C HIS A 412 -2.89 18.81 12.05
N PHE A 413 -2.84 19.93 12.76
CA PHE A 413 -3.75 20.26 13.84
C PHE A 413 -4.68 21.38 13.42
N TYR A 414 -5.91 21.33 13.93
CA TYR A 414 -6.96 22.29 13.61
C TYR A 414 -7.48 22.93 14.89
N ASP A 415 -7.88 24.20 14.80
CA ASP A 415 -8.58 24.89 15.88
C ASP A 415 -10.07 24.49 15.93
N ASP A 416 -10.79 25.00 16.93
CA ASP A 416 -12.22 24.72 17.13
C ASP A 416 -13.11 25.21 15.98
N LYS A 417 -12.60 26.10 15.11
CA LYS A 417 -13.28 26.57 13.89
C LYS A 417 -12.95 25.71 12.67
N GLY A 418 -12.09 24.69 12.82
CA GLY A 418 -11.67 23.79 11.76
C GLY A 418 -10.62 24.37 10.82
N ARG A 419 -9.91 25.42 11.25
CA ARG A 419 -8.79 26.03 10.51
C ARG A 419 -7.48 25.38 10.93
N VAL A 420 -6.52 25.22 10.02
CA VAL A 420 -5.19 24.69 10.36
C VAL A 420 -4.55 25.62 11.39
N SER A 421 -4.29 25.09 12.59
CA SER A 421 -3.63 25.82 13.67
C SER A 421 -2.12 25.56 13.68
N GLU A 422 -1.71 24.34 13.31
CA GLU A 422 -0.32 23.93 13.39
C GLU A 422 -0.02 22.76 12.45
N ILE A 423 1.16 22.76 11.83
CA ILE A 423 1.68 21.62 11.06
C ILE A 423 3.07 21.27 11.57
N TYR A 424 3.28 19.98 11.79
CA TYR A 424 4.59 19.42 12.14
C TYR A 424 5.05 18.44 11.07
N TYR A 425 6.30 18.58 10.65
CA TYR A 425 6.85 17.89 9.48
C TYR A 425 7.83 16.76 9.80
N GLN A 426 7.90 16.38 11.09
CA GLN A 426 8.65 15.23 11.61
C GLN A 426 7.79 14.38 12.54
N ALA A 427 6.53 14.15 12.13
CA ALA A 427 5.59 13.28 12.84
C ALA A 427 6.29 11.99 13.29
N HIS A 428 6.10 11.60 14.55
CA HIS A 428 6.77 10.43 15.11
C HIS A 428 6.13 9.16 14.55
N ASN A 429 6.90 8.07 14.48
CA ASN A 429 6.36 6.75 14.23
C ASN A 429 5.27 6.42 15.28
N PRO A 430 3.98 6.25 14.90
CA PRO A 430 2.88 6.08 15.85
C PRO A 430 2.85 4.69 16.52
N ASP A 431 3.70 3.76 16.08
CA ASP A 431 3.75 2.40 16.62
C ASP A 431 4.12 2.38 18.12
N LEU A 432 3.39 1.55 18.87
CA LEU A 432 3.69 1.24 20.27
C LEU A 432 4.93 0.35 20.39
N GLY A 433 5.28 -0.39 19.33
CA GLY A 433 6.34 -1.39 19.33
C GLY A 433 5.89 -2.75 19.85
N LEU A 434 4.57 -2.99 19.90
CA LEU A 434 3.99 -4.29 20.24
C LEU A 434 4.07 -5.23 19.04
N PRO A 435 4.01 -6.56 19.26
CA PRO A 435 4.00 -7.51 18.16
C PRO A 435 2.78 -7.34 17.24
N SER A 436 3.00 -7.51 15.92
CA SER A 436 1.97 -7.33 14.90
C SER A 436 1.01 -8.51 14.79
N THR A 437 1.43 -9.71 15.20
CA THR A 437 0.62 -10.94 15.16
C THR A 437 0.39 -11.51 16.56
N ASP A 438 -0.69 -12.27 16.72
CA ASP A 438 -1.06 -12.91 18.01
C ASP A 438 -0.26 -14.19 18.29
N THR A 439 0.56 -14.61 17.32
CA THR A 439 1.45 -15.78 17.42
C THR A 439 2.89 -15.40 17.75
N ASP A 440 3.22 -14.10 17.77
CA ASP A 440 4.57 -13.64 18.02
C ASP A 440 4.98 -13.91 19.49
N PRO A 441 6.09 -14.65 19.73
CA PRO A 441 6.52 -15.00 21.06
C PRO A 441 6.87 -13.80 21.96
N ARG A 442 7.12 -12.61 21.40
CA ARG A 442 7.38 -11.38 22.16
C ARG A 442 6.21 -10.94 23.04
N TRP A 443 4.99 -11.45 22.79
CA TRP A 443 3.88 -11.25 23.73
C TRP A 443 4.16 -11.81 25.13
N VAL A 444 5.01 -12.85 25.24
CA VAL A 444 5.46 -13.38 26.54
C VAL A 444 6.31 -12.34 27.29
N ASP A 445 7.16 -11.59 26.59
CA ASP A 445 7.95 -10.51 27.19
C ASP A 445 7.05 -9.34 27.65
N ALA A 446 5.95 -9.08 26.92
CA ALA A 446 4.94 -8.12 27.36
C ALA A 446 4.22 -8.56 28.65
N PHE A 447 3.85 -9.84 28.77
CA PHE A 447 3.29 -10.36 30.04
C PHE A 447 4.28 -10.24 31.19
N LEU A 448 5.57 -10.59 30.95
CA LEU A 448 6.62 -10.45 31.95
C LEU A 448 6.78 -8.99 32.40
N ALA A 449 6.84 -8.06 31.46
CA ALA A 449 6.97 -6.63 31.74
C ALA A 449 5.84 -6.10 32.65
N PHE A 450 4.62 -6.63 32.48
CA PHE A 450 3.48 -6.26 33.33
C PHE A 450 3.52 -6.94 34.70
N ALA A 451 4.11 -8.13 34.80
CA ALA A 451 4.23 -8.90 36.03
C ALA A 451 5.39 -8.43 36.94
N LEU A 452 6.51 -7.95 36.36
CA LEU A 452 7.74 -7.65 37.11
C LEU A 452 7.58 -6.52 38.13
N LYS A 453 7.96 -6.78 39.39
CA LYS A 453 8.06 -5.77 40.46
C LYS A 453 9.47 -5.19 40.64
N ALA A 454 10.41 -5.56 39.77
CA ALA A 454 11.83 -5.26 39.92
C ALA A 454 12.17 -3.78 39.68
N GLU A 455 11.45 -3.10 38.79
CA GLU A 455 11.68 -1.69 38.46
C GLU A 455 10.61 -0.79 39.09
N PRO A 456 10.94 0.07 40.07
CA PRO A 456 9.93 0.76 40.89
C PRO A 456 8.94 1.61 40.09
N ILE A 457 9.40 2.30 39.04
CA ILE A 457 8.55 3.24 38.28
C ILE A 457 7.64 2.51 37.31
N SER A 458 8.18 1.64 36.45
CA SER A 458 7.35 0.87 35.50
C SER A 458 6.34 -0.01 36.25
N SER A 459 6.78 -0.66 37.34
CA SER A 459 5.90 -1.42 38.23
C SER A 459 4.76 -0.57 38.81
N SER A 460 5.08 0.62 39.35
CA SER A 460 4.08 1.51 39.93
C SER A 460 3.08 2.02 38.90
N LEU A 461 3.56 2.42 37.71
CA LEU A 461 2.72 2.93 36.63
C LEU A 461 1.74 1.87 36.10
N VAL A 462 2.20 0.63 35.90
CA VAL A 462 1.33 -0.48 35.48
C VAL A 462 0.30 -0.79 36.57
N GLU A 463 0.73 -0.85 37.84
CA GLU A 463 -0.16 -1.15 38.96
C GLU A 463 -1.25 -0.09 39.15
N GLN A 464 -0.94 1.19 38.93
CA GLN A 464 -1.95 2.25 38.96
C GLN A 464 -3.05 2.06 37.91
N LEU A 465 -2.73 1.47 36.75
CA LEU A 465 -3.67 1.33 35.63
C LEU A 465 -4.50 0.05 35.69
N ILE A 466 -3.91 -1.08 36.12
CA ILE A 466 -4.62 -2.39 36.12
C ILE A 466 -4.80 -3.02 37.52
N GLY A 467 -4.22 -2.42 38.56
CA GLY A 467 -4.26 -2.92 39.93
C GLY A 467 -3.53 -4.24 40.13
N THR A 468 -3.37 -4.64 41.39
CA THR A 468 -2.64 -5.87 41.76
C THR A 468 -3.24 -7.12 41.12
N LYS A 469 -4.58 -7.26 41.11
CA LYS A 469 -5.26 -8.43 40.50
C LYS A 469 -5.04 -8.52 38.98
N GLY A 470 -4.98 -7.38 38.29
CA GLY A 470 -4.66 -7.35 36.87
C GLY A 470 -3.23 -7.83 36.62
N ARG A 471 -2.28 -7.44 37.48
CA ARG A 471 -0.88 -7.89 37.41
C ARG A 471 -0.73 -9.38 37.71
N ASP A 472 -1.41 -9.88 38.74
CA ASP A 472 -1.41 -11.31 39.07
C ASP A 472 -1.95 -12.14 37.88
N ALA A 473 -2.94 -11.63 37.15
CA ALA A 473 -3.46 -12.27 35.94
C ALA A 473 -2.46 -12.26 34.77
N MET A 474 -1.60 -11.25 34.65
CA MET A 474 -0.50 -11.22 33.66
C MET A 474 0.62 -12.17 34.07
N GLN A 475 0.95 -12.22 35.36
CA GLN A 475 1.94 -13.14 35.91
C GLN A 475 1.54 -14.59 35.66
N GLY A 476 0.29 -14.97 35.96
CA GLY A 476 -0.19 -16.33 35.70
C GLY A 476 -0.12 -16.73 34.22
N ALA A 477 -0.36 -15.80 33.30
CA ALA A 477 -0.19 -16.05 31.86
C ALA A 477 1.28 -16.28 31.50
N TRP A 478 2.19 -15.46 32.02
CA TRP A 478 3.63 -15.62 31.80
C TRP A 478 4.16 -16.95 32.36
N GLU A 479 3.78 -17.31 33.59
CA GLU A 479 4.20 -18.57 34.25
C GLU A 479 3.76 -19.80 33.46
N LYS A 480 2.60 -19.73 32.79
CA LYS A 480 2.10 -20.80 31.91
C LYS A 480 2.86 -20.85 30.57
N LEU A 481 3.12 -19.70 29.95
CA LEU A 481 3.67 -19.61 28.60
C LEU A 481 5.19 -19.73 28.53
N ASN A 482 5.92 -19.19 29.50
CA ASN A 482 7.37 -19.15 29.47
C ASN A 482 8.01 -20.55 29.37
N PRO A 483 7.59 -21.58 30.12
CA PRO A 483 8.12 -22.95 29.96
C PRO A 483 7.92 -23.51 28.55
N LEU A 484 6.77 -23.22 27.91
CA LEU A 484 6.49 -23.63 26.54
C LEU A 484 7.43 -22.93 25.54
N LEU A 485 7.64 -21.63 25.72
CA LEU A 485 8.55 -20.85 24.89
C LEU A 485 10.01 -21.33 25.04
N GLN A 486 10.47 -21.63 26.25
CA GLN A 486 11.82 -22.16 26.46
C GLN A 486 12.00 -23.53 25.79
N LYS A 487 10.99 -24.41 25.90
CA LYS A 487 11.01 -25.71 25.21
C LYS A 487 11.02 -25.53 23.68
N LEU A 488 10.24 -24.60 23.15
CA LEU A 488 10.23 -24.29 21.72
C LEU A 488 11.62 -23.85 21.24
N LYS A 489 12.23 -22.87 21.91
CA LYS A 489 13.58 -22.38 21.58
C LYS A 489 14.63 -23.49 21.60
N GLN A 490 14.56 -24.40 22.57
CA GLN A 490 15.46 -25.55 22.64
C GLN A 490 15.29 -26.51 21.46
N LEU A 491 14.04 -26.82 21.06
CA LEU A 491 13.76 -27.69 19.92
C LEU A 491 14.13 -27.06 18.59
N GLU A 492 13.90 -25.75 18.42
CA GLU A 492 14.28 -25.02 17.20
C GLU A 492 15.80 -24.93 17.01
N ALA A 493 16.56 -24.86 18.11
CA ALA A 493 18.02 -24.92 18.08
C ALA A 493 18.57 -26.33 17.78
N ALA A 494 17.75 -27.38 17.94
CA ALA A 494 18.17 -28.75 17.73
C ALA A 494 18.02 -29.17 16.24
N PRO A 495 19.12 -29.53 15.54
CA PRO A 495 19.10 -29.76 14.09
C PRO A 495 18.20 -30.93 13.64
N ASN A 496 17.90 -31.89 14.54
CA ASN A 496 17.14 -33.10 14.25
C ASN A 496 15.69 -33.08 14.78
N ALA A 497 15.21 -31.96 15.33
CA ALA A 497 13.92 -31.89 16.01
C ALA A 497 12.83 -31.12 15.24
N LYS A 498 12.92 -31.02 13.90
CA LYS A 498 12.04 -30.16 13.09
C LYS A 498 10.54 -30.44 13.31
N ASP A 499 10.13 -31.71 13.32
CA ASP A 499 8.73 -32.08 13.50
C ASP A 499 8.23 -31.81 14.94
N GLU A 500 9.10 -32.01 15.92
CA GLU A 500 8.82 -31.75 17.34
C GLU A 500 8.75 -30.24 17.61
N ALA A 501 9.63 -29.45 16.99
CA ALA A 501 9.62 -28.00 17.01
C ALA A 501 8.34 -27.44 16.39
N ALA A 502 7.90 -27.98 15.23
CA ALA A 502 6.64 -27.58 14.60
C ALA A 502 5.43 -27.86 15.50
N LYS A 503 5.37 -29.04 16.15
CA LYS A 503 4.32 -29.37 17.12
C LYS A 503 4.36 -28.47 18.36
N ALA A 504 5.55 -28.22 18.90
CA ALA A 504 5.74 -27.34 20.05
C ALA A 504 5.34 -25.90 19.71
N ARG A 505 5.64 -25.42 18.49
CA ARG A 505 5.25 -24.11 18.00
C ARG A 505 3.72 -24.00 17.93
N ALA A 506 3.04 -24.93 17.28
CA ALA A 506 1.59 -24.93 17.19
C ALA A 506 0.92 -24.96 18.58
N ALA A 507 1.47 -25.74 19.52
CA ALA A 507 0.97 -25.78 20.90
C ALA A 507 1.18 -24.44 21.63
N PHE A 508 2.36 -23.84 21.50
CA PHE A 508 2.68 -22.54 22.05
C PHE A 508 1.77 -21.44 21.49
N GLU A 509 1.62 -21.36 20.15
CA GLU A 509 0.81 -20.36 19.47
C GLU A 509 -0.66 -20.45 19.90
N LYS A 510 -1.21 -21.66 20.02
CA LYS A 510 -2.58 -21.88 20.51
C LYS A 510 -2.77 -21.37 21.95
N GLU A 511 -1.82 -21.70 22.83
CA GLU A 511 -1.86 -21.28 24.23
C GLU A 511 -1.69 -19.76 24.35
N LEU A 512 -0.80 -19.18 23.54
CA LEU A 512 -0.59 -17.74 23.49
C LEU A 512 -1.85 -17.00 23.04
N ALA A 513 -2.49 -17.45 21.95
CA ALA A 513 -3.74 -16.87 21.48
C ALA A 513 -4.84 -16.93 22.55
N THR A 514 -4.92 -18.05 23.28
CA THR A 514 -5.85 -18.21 24.41
C THR A 514 -5.56 -17.19 25.50
N ALA A 515 -4.31 -17.10 25.95
CA ALA A 515 -3.89 -16.17 26.99
C ALA A 515 -4.13 -14.69 26.61
N LEU A 516 -3.93 -14.31 25.35
CA LEU A 516 -4.19 -12.95 24.86
C LEU A 516 -5.68 -12.58 24.90
N SER A 517 -6.56 -13.56 24.66
CA SER A 517 -8.02 -13.39 24.61
C SER A 517 -8.70 -13.38 25.98
N GLU A 518 -8.09 -14.01 26.98
CA GLU A 518 -8.64 -14.09 28.33
C GLU A 518 -8.70 -12.71 29.01
N PRO A 519 -9.77 -12.41 29.76
CA PRO A 519 -9.95 -11.13 30.39
C PRO A 519 -9.10 -10.96 31.66
N ILE A 520 -8.71 -9.72 31.97
CA ILE A 520 -8.15 -9.37 33.27
C ILE A 520 -9.19 -8.76 34.20
N PRO A 521 -9.10 -9.01 35.53
CA PRO A 521 -9.96 -8.39 36.53
C PRO A 521 -9.46 -6.98 36.88
N ALA A 522 -9.45 -6.07 35.90
CA ALA A 522 -9.03 -4.67 36.05
C ALA A 522 -10.19 -3.71 35.75
N GLY A 523 -10.41 -2.72 36.62
CA GLY A 523 -11.46 -1.70 36.43
C GLY A 523 -12.90 -2.23 36.55
N LYS A 524 -13.86 -1.48 35.97
CA LYS A 524 -15.31 -1.81 36.01
C LYS A 524 -15.74 -2.85 34.98
N GLN A 525 -14.98 -3.02 33.89
CA GLN A 525 -15.28 -3.97 32.83
C GLN A 525 -14.02 -4.78 32.49
N PRO A 526 -14.09 -6.13 32.47
CA PRO A 526 -12.96 -6.95 32.09
C PRO A 526 -12.57 -6.72 30.62
N LEU A 527 -11.27 -6.54 30.37
CA LEU A 527 -10.71 -6.45 29.01
C LEU A 527 -9.82 -7.66 28.74
N PRO A 528 -9.79 -8.20 27.50
CA PRO A 528 -8.78 -9.17 27.08
C PRO A 528 -7.37 -8.68 27.41
N ARG A 529 -6.46 -9.57 27.81
CA ARG A 529 -5.08 -9.22 28.18
C ARG A 529 -4.39 -8.38 27.10
N LYS A 530 -4.55 -8.75 25.83
CA LYS A 530 -4.01 -8.00 24.68
C LYS A 530 -4.49 -6.54 24.68
N SER A 531 -5.80 -6.34 24.77
CA SER A 531 -6.42 -5.01 24.78
C SER A 531 -6.02 -4.21 26.02
N ALA A 532 -5.86 -4.86 27.17
CA ALA A 532 -5.39 -4.21 28.39
C ALA A 532 -3.93 -3.74 28.27
N ILE A 533 -3.04 -4.56 27.69
CA ILE A 533 -1.64 -4.16 27.43
C ILE A 533 -1.59 -2.95 26.50
N GLN A 534 -2.34 -3.01 25.39
CA GLN A 534 -2.43 -1.90 24.43
C GLN A 534 -2.96 -0.62 25.08
N ALA A 535 -4.02 -0.72 25.91
CA ALA A 535 -4.61 0.41 26.60
C ALA A 535 -3.64 1.03 27.62
N VAL A 536 -2.91 0.21 28.36
CA VAL A 536 -1.90 0.68 29.33
C VAL A 536 -0.77 1.42 28.64
N PHE A 537 -0.17 0.84 27.60
CA PHE A 537 0.91 1.52 26.88
C PHE A 537 0.43 2.79 26.18
N SER A 538 -0.81 2.81 25.64
CA SER A 538 -1.36 4.05 25.11
C SER A 538 -1.56 5.11 26.19
N ALA A 539 -2.10 4.75 27.35
CA ALA A 539 -2.32 5.69 28.46
C ALA A 539 -1.00 6.29 28.97
N LEU A 540 0.05 5.47 29.07
CA LEU A 540 1.39 5.95 29.43
C LEU A 540 1.98 6.86 28.34
N ALA A 541 1.81 6.50 27.07
CA ALA A 541 2.22 7.35 25.96
C ALA A 541 1.50 8.71 25.98
N ASP A 542 0.24 8.76 26.41
CA ASP A 542 -0.55 10.00 26.51
C ASP A 542 -0.26 10.86 27.76
N THR A 543 0.62 10.41 28.66
CA THR A 543 0.95 11.12 29.90
C THR A 543 1.84 12.33 29.64
N THR A 544 1.30 13.54 29.76
CA THR A 544 2.01 14.77 29.34
C THR A 544 3.19 15.19 30.22
N ASP A 545 3.31 14.65 31.43
CA ASP A 545 4.36 15.01 32.40
C ASP A 545 5.29 13.85 32.77
N LEU A 546 5.27 12.76 31.98
CA LEU A 546 6.04 11.55 32.28
C LEU A 546 7.55 11.83 32.44
N TYR A 547 8.17 12.52 31.48
CA TYR A 547 9.59 12.83 31.58
C TYR A 547 9.93 13.85 32.68
N PRO A 548 9.28 15.04 32.76
CA PRO A 548 9.60 16.01 33.80
C PRO A 548 9.42 15.46 35.23
N GLN A 549 8.42 14.61 35.45
CA GLN A 549 8.15 14.05 36.78
C GLN A 549 9.18 12.99 37.21
N PHE A 550 9.71 12.21 36.26
CA PHE A 550 10.59 11.07 36.54
C PHE A 550 11.97 11.19 35.88
N GLN A 551 12.43 12.42 35.61
CA GLN A 551 13.61 12.71 34.78
C GLN A 551 14.86 11.94 35.25
N ASP A 552 15.18 12.00 36.54
CA ASP A 552 16.42 11.40 37.06
C ASP A 552 16.39 9.87 36.96
N GLN A 553 15.24 9.28 37.29
CA GLN A 553 15.09 7.83 37.24
C GLN A 553 15.01 7.30 35.80
N LEU A 554 14.35 8.03 34.88
CA LEU A 554 14.28 7.67 33.46
C LEU A 554 15.67 7.77 32.82
N ASN A 555 16.45 8.80 33.13
CA ASN A 555 17.82 8.92 32.66
C ASN A 555 18.70 7.76 33.18
N ALA A 556 18.54 7.36 34.45
CA ALA A 556 19.24 6.20 35.01
C ALA A 556 18.82 4.88 34.34
N LEU A 557 17.53 4.71 34.02
CA LEU A 557 16.99 3.55 33.29
C LEU A 557 17.57 3.45 31.88
N VAL A 558 17.62 4.55 31.15
CA VAL A 558 18.13 4.57 29.78
C VAL A 558 19.60 4.17 29.70
N LEU A 559 20.44 4.56 30.69
CA LEU A 559 21.86 4.19 30.72
C LEU A 559 22.12 2.69 30.89
N ARG A 560 21.16 1.94 31.44
CA ARG A 560 21.23 0.47 31.60
C ARG A 560 20.32 -0.28 30.63
N SER A 561 19.76 0.41 29.65
CA SER A 561 18.86 -0.19 28.67
C SER A 561 19.59 -1.22 27.80
N PRO A 562 18.98 -2.36 27.48
CA PRO A 562 19.51 -3.29 26.48
C PRO A 562 19.33 -2.77 25.04
N THR A 563 18.54 -1.71 24.81
CA THR A 563 18.31 -1.15 23.48
C THR A 563 19.57 -0.40 23.00
N PRO A 564 20.08 -0.69 21.78
CA PRO A 564 21.21 0.01 21.21
C PRO A 564 21.00 1.53 21.19
N ASP A 565 22.02 2.30 21.59
CA ASP A 565 22.04 3.77 21.62
C ASP A 565 20.83 4.45 22.34
N ALA A 566 20.19 3.77 23.30
CA ALA A 566 19.02 4.32 24.01
C ALA A 566 19.23 5.73 24.58
N ALA A 567 20.42 6.01 25.11
CA ALA A 567 20.80 7.33 25.62
C ALA A 567 20.94 8.38 24.53
N GLY A 568 21.49 8.01 23.37
CA GLY A 568 21.58 8.87 22.20
C GLY A 568 20.21 9.17 21.61
N ASP A 569 19.35 8.16 21.49
CA ASP A 569 17.98 8.31 20.99
C ASP A 569 17.15 9.25 21.86
N LEU A 570 17.16 9.04 23.17
CA LEU A 570 16.45 9.94 24.09
C LEU A 570 16.97 11.38 23.97
N ARG A 571 18.30 11.57 23.93
CA ARG A 571 18.90 12.91 23.78
C ARG A 571 18.46 13.58 22.47
N ARG A 572 18.50 12.87 21.34
CA ARG A 572 18.06 13.38 20.04
C ARG A 572 16.59 13.81 20.06
N GLN A 573 15.71 13.01 20.69
CA GLN A 573 14.30 13.38 20.82
C GLN A 573 14.08 14.60 21.71
N MET A 574 14.78 14.67 22.84
CA MET A 574 14.70 15.85 23.71
C MET A 574 15.21 17.11 23.01
N ASP A 575 16.36 17.02 22.34
CA ASP A 575 16.95 18.14 21.61
C ASP A 575 16.03 18.61 20.48
N ARG A 576 15.41 17.67 19.74
CA ARG A 576 14.39 17.99 18.73
C ARG A 576 13.25 18.81 19.33
N LEU A 577 12.68 18.37 20.46
CA LEU A 577 11.58 19.06 21.12
C LEU A 577 12.00 20.42 21.71
N LYS A 578 13.24 20.58 22.18
CA LYS A 578 13.79 21.88 22.57
C LYS A 578 13.91 22.81 21.35
N LYS A 579 14.46 22.31 20.23
CA LYS A 579 14.64 23.09 18.99
C LYS A 579 13.33 23.60 18.39
N ILE A 580 12.20 22.92 18.60
CA ILE A 580 10.87 23.37 18.17
C ILE A 580 10.07 24.09 19.27
N GLY A 581 10.67 24.34 20.45
CA GLY A 581 10.07 25.11 21.54
C GLY A 581 8.97 24.39 22.32
N VAL A 582 8.98 23.05 22.35
CA VAL A 582 8.03 22.24 23.14
C VAL A 582 8.58 21.96 24.53
N LEU A 583 9.88 21.70 24.63
CA LEU A 583 10.61 21.57 25.88
C LEU A 583 11.52 22.77 26.10
N ILE A 584 11.75 23.11 27.37
CA ILE A 584 12.74 24.11 27.78
C ILE A 584 13.62 23.53 28.88
N GLU A 585 14.83 24.04 28.96
CA GLU A 585 15.78 23.70 30.02
C GLU A 585 15.90 24.87 31.00
N THR A 586 15.76 24.56 32.27
CA THR A 586 15.89 25.52 33.37
C THR A 586 17.37 25.86 33.60
N ALA A 587 17.63 26.94 34.32
CA ALA A 587 19.00 27.31 34.72
C ALA A 587 19.69 26.20 35.56
N GLN A 588 18.92 25.34 36.24
CA GLN A 588 19.44 24.20 36.99
C GLN A 588 19.61 22.92 36.15
N GLY A 589 19.45 22.98 34.82
CA GLY A 589 19.58 21.82 33.91
C GLY A 589 18.41 20.84 33.94
N LYS A 590 17.30 21.17 34.63
CA LYS A 590 16.06 20.39 34.59
C LYS A 590 15.27 20.71 33.34
N VAL A 591 14.68 19.70 32.71
CA VAL A 591 13.89 19.86 31.48
C VAL A 591 12.41 19.83 31.84
N GLN A 592 11.66 20.81 31.32
CA GLN A 592 10.23 20.96 31.55
C GLN A 592 9.49 21.23 30.23
N VAL A 593 8.19 20.98 30.23
CA VAL A 593 7.32 21.37 29.11
C VAL A 593 7.19 22.89 29.10
N ALA A 594 7.33 23.52 27.93
CA ALA A 594 7.32 24.97 27.78
C ALA A 594 6.00 25.61 28.23
N LYS A 595 4.88 24.87 28.11
CA LYS A 595 3.54 25.31 28.51
C LYS A 595 3.05 24.54 29.73
N SER A 596 2.33 25.27 30.60
CA SER A 596 1.60 24.70 31.72
C SER A 596 0.51 23.72 31.25
N PRO A 597 0.11 22.73 32.05
CA PRO A 597 -0.85 21.69 31.65
C PRO A 597 -2.16 22.19 31.03
N ASP A 598 -2.70 23.30 31.55
CA ASP A 598 -3.94 23.95 31.10
C ASP A 598 -3.81 24.66 29.75
N MET A 599 -2.59 25.01 29.34
CA MET A 599 -2.29 25.71 28.08
C MET A 599 -1.83 24.77 26.96
N ARG A 600 -1.77 23.45 27.21
CA ARG A 600 -1.29 22.46 26.23
C ARG A 600 -2.34 22.19 25.15
N THR A 601 -1.98 22.49 23.92
CA THR A 601 -2.76 22.23 22.71
C THR A 601 -2.72 20.73 22.34
N PRO A 602 -3.59 20.28 21.41
CA PRO A 602 -3.47 18.93 20.84
C PRO A 602 -2.07 18.63 20.25
N ALA A 603 -1.41 19.65 19.68
CA ALA A 603 -0.04 19.52 19.16
C ALA A 603 0.96 19.26 20.28
N ASP A 604 0.90 20.02 21.39
CA ASP A 604 1.78 19.80 22.54
C ASP A 604 1.66 18.36 23.08
N ARG A 605 0.44 17.84 23.18
CA ARG A 605 0.19 16.45 23.60
C ARG A 605 0.78 15.43 22.62
N TYR A 606 0.64 15.68 21.32
CA TYR A 606 1.21 14.82 20.28
C TYR A 606 2.75 14.76 20.35
N TYR A 607 3.42 15.89 20.57
CA TYR A 607 4.87 15.93 20.72
C TYR A 607 5.36 15.12 21.93
N LEU A 608 4.70 15.33 23.07
CA LEU A 608 5.01 14.63 24.31
C LEU A 608 4.74 13.12 24.18
N ARG A 609 3.69 12.74 23.46
CA ARG A 609 3.43 11.33 23.11
C ARG A 609 4.60 10.71 22.36
N GLY A 610 5.16 11.40 21.37
CA GLY A 610 6.34 10.92 20.63
C GLY A 610 7.55 10.66 21.54
N LEU A 611 7.84 11.59 22.46
CA LEU A 611 8.88 11.40 23.49
C LEU A 611 8.57 10.19 24.38
N ASN A 612 7.33 10.07 24.83
CA ASN A 612 6.92 8.97 25.71
C ASN A 612 7.01 7.61 25.03
N LEU A 613 6.69 7.49 23.74
CA LEU A 613 6.89 6.25 23.01
C LEU A 613 8.36 5.82 23.00
N THR A 614 9.29 6.76 22.84
CA THR A 614 10.73 6.49 22.96
C THR A 614 11.10 6.07 24.38
N LEU A 615 10.62 6.75 25.41
CA LEU A 615 10.86 6.38 26.81
C LEU A 615 10.31 4.98 27.15
N LEU A 616 9.12 4.66 26.64
CA LEU A 616 8.51 3.35 26.83
C LEU A 616 9.38 2.24 26.22
N SER A 617 9.83 2.39 24.98
CA SER A 617 10.61 1.35 24.30
C SER A 617 12.12 1.35 24.58
N HIS A 618 12.68 2.42 25.13
CA HIS A 618 14.12 2.53 25.40
C HIS A 618 14.46 2.55 26.89
N ALA A 619 13.51 2.84 27.78
CA ALA A 619 13.76 2.95 29.22
C ALA A 619 12.89 2.01 30.04
N LEU A 620 11.56 2.12 29.89
CA LEU A 620 10.61 1.49 30.81
C LEU A 620 10.32 0.02 30.48
N PHE A 621 10.21 -0.30 29.19
CA PHE A 621 9.82 -1.62 28.69
C PHE A 621 10.64 -2.09 27.48
N PRO A 622 11.98 -1.97 27.49
CA PRO A 622 12.82 -2.20 26.30
C PRO A 622 12.86 -3.65 25.79
N THR A 623 12.44 -4.62 26.61
CA THR A 623 12.33 -6.03 26.19
C THR A 623 10.95 -6.38 25.63
N ALA A 624 9.91 -5.61 25.98
CA ALA A 624 8.54 -5.85 25.53
C ALA A 624 8.17 -5.02 24.30
N LEU A 625 8.84 -3.89 24.09
CA LEU A 625 8.53 -2.94 23.03
C LEU A 625 9.72 -2.78 22.09
N THR A 626 9.51 -3.07 20.81
CA THR A 626 10.48 -2.87 19.74
C THR A 626 9.91 -1.90 18.72
N ARG A 627 10.48 -0.70 18.62
CA ARG A 627 10.08 0.32 17.62
C ARG A 627 11.26 1.18 17.22
N SER A 628 11.20 1.75 16.03
CA SER A 628 12.12 2.80 15.60
C SER A 628 11.79 4.13 16.30
N PRO A 629 12.78 4.84 16.87
CA PRO A 629 12.60 6.20 17.42
C PRO A 629 12.58 7.29 16.35
N GLU A 630 12.87 6.97 15.08
CA GLU A 630 12.89 7.93 13.98
C GLU A 630 11.49 8.49 13.65
N PRO A 631 11.40 9.66 12.98
CA PRO A 631 10.15 10.12 12.37
C PRO A 631 9.51 9.02 11.52
N ALA A 632 8.18 9.07 11.37
CA ALA A 632 7.46 8.15 10.51
C ALA A 632 8.07 8.14 9.09
N PHE A 633 8.34 6.94 8.60
CA PHE A 633 9.01 6.76 7.31
C PHE A 633 8.13 7.28 6.18
N VAL A 634 8.79 7.95 5.26
CA VAL A 634 8.22 8.39 3.99
C VAL A 634 9.28 8.19 2.92
N ASP A 635 8.86 7.83 1.72
CA ASP A 635 9.77 7.70 0.60
C ASP A 635 10.50 9.03 0.35
N PRO A 636 11.86 9.05 0.34
CA PRO A 636 12.62 10.28 0.14
C PRO A 636 12.42 10.89 -1.26
N ARG A 637 11.81 10.18 -2.21
CA ARG A 637 11.37 10.72 -3.50
C ARG A 637 10.15 11.64 -3.36
N LEU A 638 9.33 11.48 -2.32
CA LEU A 638 8.10 12.26 -2.12
C LEU A 638 8.34 13.61 -1.45
N THR A 639 9.25 13.63 -0.48
CA THR A 639 9.49 14.77 0.41
C THR A 639 10.88 14.68 1.02
N ILE A 640 11.43 15.83 1.39
CA ILE A 640 12.63 15.92 2.23
C ILE A 640 12.21 16.13 3.69
N PRO A 641 12.93 15.56 4.68
CA PRO A 641 12.67 15.83 6.10
C PRO A 641 12.81 17.31 6.44
N LYS A 642 11.93 17.82 7.31
CA LYS A 642 11.89 19.24 7.69
C LYS A 642 11.89 19.35 9.22
N ALA A 643 13.01 19.77 9.80
CA ALA A 643 13.18 19.85 11.25
C ALA A 643 12.52 21.08 11.89
N TRP A 644 11.25 21.35 11.56
CA TRP A 644 10.49 22.48 12.08
C TRP A 644 9.00 22.16 12.26
N ARG A 645 8.31 23.08 12.92
CA ARG A 645 6.84 23.17 12.92
C ARG A 645 6.40 24.58 12.56
N ASP A 646 5.21 24.67 11.95
CA ASP A 646 4.57 25.93 11.60
C ASP A 646 3.31 26.12 12.46
N VAL A 647 3.21 27.25 13.16
CA VAL A 647 2.03 27.66 13.95
C VAL A 647 1.34 28.82 13.25
N PHE A 648 0.11 28.60 12.80
CA PHE A 648 -0.63 29.57 12.00
C PHE A 648 -1.30 30.63 12.86
N LEU A 649 -1.23 31.87 12.40
CA LEU A 649 -1.76 33.03 13.10
C LEU A 649 -3.02 33.51 12.40
N TYR A 650 -4.06 33.78 13.17
CA TYR A 650 -5.32 34.31 12.69
C TYR A 650 -5.69 35.58 13.42
N ASP A 651 -6.31 36.50 12.70
CA ASP A 651 -7.00 37.62 13.29
C ASP A 651 -8.17 37.14 14.15
N LYS A 652 -8.32 37.71 15.35
CA LYS A 652 -9.37 37.27 16.28
C LYS A 652 -10.75 37.71 15.84
N GLU A 653 -10.86 38.87 15.19
CA GLU A 653 -12.14 39.48 14.81
C GLU A 653 -12.60 39.01 13.43
N SER A 654 -11.78 39.21 12.40
CA SER A 654 -12.09 38.83 11.02
C SER A 654 -11.95 37.33 10.76
N GLY A 655 -11.13 36.64 11.56
CA GLY A 655 -10.81 35.22 11.34
C GLY A 655 -9.83 34.97 10.20
N GLU A 656 -9.34 36.02 9.54
CA GLU A 656 -8.37 35.91 8.44
C GLU A 656 -7.02 35.42 8.92
N ARG A 657 -6.35 34.59 8.11
CA ARG A 657 -4.98 34.15 8.37
C ARG A 657 -4.05 35.36 8.20
N LYS A 658 -3.11 35.58 9.12
CA LYS A 658 -2.08 36.64 9.04
C LYS A 658 -0.74 36.12 8.53
N GLY A 659 -0.49 34.82 8.68
CA GLY A 659 0.79 34.20 8.40
C GLY A 659 1.05 33.00 9.31
N TRP A 660 2.31 32.68 9.54
CA TRP A 660 2.70 31.65 10.50
C TRP A 660 4.04 31.95 11.17
N LEU A 661 4.24 31.30 12.31
CA LEU A 661 5.52 31.19 13.00
C LEU A 661 6.15 29.86 12.67
N ARG A 662 7.40 29.87 12.23
CA ARG A 662 8.21 28.65 12.09
C ARG A 662 9.16 28.52 13.27
N TYR A 663 9.04 27.42 14.01
CA TYR A 663 9.98 27.06 15.07
C TYR A 663 10.99 26.04 14.54
N MET A 664 12.26 26.42 14.55
CA MET A 664 13.36 25.64 13.97
C MET A 664 14.66 25.99 14.69
N ASP A 665 15.43 24.97 15.09
CA ASP A 665 16.77 25.14 15.66
C ASP A 665 16.83 26.15 16.83
N GLY A 666 15.82 26.14 17.70
CA GLY A 666 15.70 27.04 18.84
C GLY A 666 15.35 28.49 18.46
N LYS A 667 15.11 28.77 17.17
CA LYS A 667 14.74 30.08 16.64
C LYS A 667 13.29 30.10 16.19
N THR A 668 12.72 31.31 16.15
CA THR A 668 11.38 31.56 15.60
C THR A 668 11.51 32.51 14.41
N ALA A 669 10.93 32.15 13.28
CA ALA A 669 10.86 32.99 12.09
C ALA A 669 9.40 33.30 11.73
N TRP A 670 9.13 34.53 11.30
CA TRP A 670 7.80 34.99 10.93
C TRP A 670 7.62 34.95 9.42
N PHE A 671 6.47 34.46 8.96
CA PHE A 671 6.11 34.42 7.56
C PHE A 671 4.74 35.05 7.34
N ASN A 672 4.58 35.80 6.26
CA ASN A 672 3.25 36.26 5.79
C ASN A 672 2.54 35.15 4.99
N ASN A 673 1.29 35.39 4.58
CA ASN A 673 0.51 34.43 3.78
C ASN A 673 1.06 34.15 2.36
N LEU A 674 2.04 34.91 1.92
CA LEU A 674 2.72 34.71 0.63
C LEU A 674 3.97 33.83 0.77
N GLY A 675 4.32 33.41 2.00
CA GLY A 675 5.54 32.64 2.25
C GLY A 675 6.81 33.47 2.30
N GLN A 676 6.69 34.78 2.48
CA GLN A 676 7.82 35.68 2.64
C GLN A 676 8.20 35.82 4.11
N LEU A 677 9.51 35.79 4.38
CA LEU A 677 10.07 36.04 5.71
C LEU A 677 9.85 37.50 6.11
N LEU A 678 9.46 37.70 7.37
CA LEU A 678 9.31 38.99 8.03
C LEU A 678 10.40 39.08 9.13
N PRO A 679 11.57 39.69 8.86
CA PRO A 679 12.72 39.61 9.77
C PRO A 679 12.43 40.10 11.19
N ASP A 680 11.67 41.19 11.30
CA ASP A 680 11.30 41.84 12.56
C ASP A 680 9.84 41.56 12.97
N GLY A 681 9.20 40.58 12.31
CA GLY A 681 7.81 40.21 12.57
C GLY A 681 6.77 41.10 11.84
N PRO A 682 5.48 40.88 12.13
CA PRO A 682 4.36 41.36 11.31
C PRO A 682 4.04 42.84 11.45
N ALA A 683 4.62 43.51 12.45
CA ALA A 683 4.41 44.94 12.71
C ALA A 683 5.59 45.81 12.23
N SER A 684 6.63 45.21 11.63
CA SER A 684 7.82 45.95 11.18
C SER A 684 7.61 46.64 9.84
N SER A 685 8.33 47.75 9.66
CA SER A 685 8.45 48.47 8.38
C SER A 685 9.47 47.85 7.43
N GLU A 686 10.25 46.85 7.86
CA GLU A 686 11.17 46.14 6.96
C GLU A 686 10.43 45.39 5.85
N THR A 687 11.00 45.41 4.65
CA THR A 687 10.42 44.77 3.47
C THR A 687 10.42 43.25 3.62
N ALA A 688 9.26 42.62 3.39
CA ALA A 688 9.12 41.17 3.36
C ALA A 688 10.10 40.54 2.33
N GLN A 689 10.75 39.45 2.72
CA GLN A 689 11.81 38.81 1.94
C GLN A 689 11.33 37.48 1.36
N THR A 690 11.51 37.28 0.06
CA THR A 690 11.33 35.95 -0.55
C THR A 690 12.34 34.97 0.05
N VAL A 691 11.97 33.71 0.17
CA VAL A 691 12.89 32.65 0.61
C VAL A 691 12.90 31.50 -0.38
N HIS A 692 14.03 30.80 -0.43
CA HIS A 692 14.20 29.58 -1.21
C HIS A 692 14.53 28.43 -0.28
N TYR A 693 13.98 27.24 -0.57
CA TYR A 693 14.16 26.04 0.22
C TYR A 693 15.25 25.16 -0.40
N GLU A 694 16.22 24.78 0.40
CA GLU A 694 17.38 24.02 -0.06
C GLU A 694 17.68 22.83 0.87
N LYS A 695 18.37 21.83 0.33
CA LYS A 695 18.78 20.65 1.09
C LYS A 695 19.83 21.02 2.14
N SER A 696 19.63 20.55 3.36
CA SER A 696 20.56 20.69 4.48
C SER A 696 20.97 19.31 4.98
N ALA A 697 22.27 19.12 5.18
CA ALA A 697 22.80 17.87 5.75
C ALA A 697 22.38 17.68 7.22
N GLU A 698 22.12 18.78 7.95
CA GLU A 698 21.76 18.74 9.38
C GLU A 698 20.25 18.58 9.59
N THR A 699 19.43 19.32 8.83
CA THR A 699 17.98 19.45 9.07
C THR A 699 17.12 18.80 7.99
N GLY A 700 17.74 18.22 6.96
CA GLY A 700 17.08 17.74 5.73
C GLY A 700 16.77 18.90 4.78
N LEU A 701 15.96 19.85 5.24
CA LEU A 701 15.61 21.08 4.53
C LEU A 701 15.96 22.31 5.39
N SER A 702 16.43 23.38 4.75
CA SER A 702 16.62 24.72 5.30
C SER A 702 16.03 25.75 4.35
N PHE A 703 16.05 27.04 4.73
CA PHE A 703 15.70 28.13 3.83
C PHE A 703 16.73 29.25 3.86
N ALA A 704 16.94 29.87 2.71
CA ALA A 704 17.81 31.02 2.51
C ALA A 704 17.01 32.21 1.95
N ARG A 705 17.57 33.41 2.09
CA ARG A 705 16.99 34.67 1.60
C ARG A 705 17.38 34.92 0.14
#